data_AF-A0A849SK16-F1
#
_entry.id   AF-A0A849SK16-F1
#
_cell.length_a   1.000
_cell.length_b   1.000
_cell.length_c   1.000
_cell.angle_alpha   90.00
_cell.angle_beta   90.00
_cell.angle_gamma   90.00
#
_symmetry.space_group_name_H-M   'P 1'
#
loop_
_entity.id
_entity.type
_entity.pdbx_description
1 polymer ?
#
loop_
_entity_poly.entity_id
_entity_poly.type
_entity_poly.pdbx_seq_one_letter_code
_entity_poly.pdbx_strand_id
1 'polypeptide(L)'
;MRRNLSHHLLSLGFGTLLAVPLLIGVLGREASGAPVFSRAAPASRTRLAADAESNGRDVTILNLDLAELTAFRGAGGGRLSLPTNAGEVRLVLKPFDVLGGGQVTLSGATGTRPAGANVSLFRGQVDGDADSWAVIAMSPTGVNGTFESNGRRRVLAPLGATVAGAAPQLVLADDTRDESLSAARWQCGVEGADAERALRDPARAGRDRLRLPGAEALATSSRLQLKIAVDCDFEMFAKLGGEPTAAARYMLVVLGTISLIYERDVNCNLIFPYLNFWTDSNDPYTASTTQAQLPQFRNYWNANRSGVSRSLAHLVSGRNLGGGIAYLDVLCGSFGYGVSAIDGNYTYPNNATTWDIEVIAHELGHNFGSPHTHSCDWQAGGFVPVGALLDTCNTAEGSCNSASPRVPPDKGTIMSYCHLLSAGISNIRLDFHPACKTVMRMAAEDATCETVVALQPPTELIGTPTSTGVQLSWTPGTTSGVTSYDVHRSRYQLDVASPKRGSTSSLGFTDEGFGTYFYRVRSIGAADSSQFSGELKVTACGLATASSFPTGGGPIAATRGDFNEDGIEDLATPNFVDGTVSVLLGEGVGGVGAGSFASPLTYFAGALPSCAVSGDWNGDGIADLAIGNNGSSNVSILFGKGSAGIGNGQFMSSSTVSGVSAPMDLAKGDFNEDGILDLVAVGGASTATLLFGNGASGVGNGTFSVGPTLTDLISPRAVQVADFDEDGIWDLAIAHDPGARVYRGAGTGGKGNGTFGPGTTYPCGVTPFSIAASDFDADGIVDLAIGNITSNNISILIGQGNGGIGTGAFVAGGSFPANDAPYGVKVADWSGDGIVDLVVANNTSARSVSILVGGGSASVGDGSFDAPTTFATTGPPRNTQVGDFDEDGATDVVSVNASSSSVNLLEASCLPTLTPSLALVQPDGGEVWLTGEEREIQWALGPGVVAVHLEVSRDGGVNWQRIAEHLIGTSFPWTVTEPFTSSARVRVVDAVFASRSDASDTTFTIVSPAAVAAPTPPRPRLALAGAWPNPARRQLTVAISLPDGAPATLELLDLAGRRLAGRSVGGLGAGTHQVSLLPERVLPQGVYLLRLARAGETRSCKVAFVQ
;
A
#
# COMPACT_ATOMS: atom_id res chain seq x y z
N MET A 1 10.62 -54.17 -9.73
CA MET A 1 9.75 -55.35 -9.93
C MET A 1 8.40 -54.88 -10.48
N ARG A 2 7.82 -55.71 -11.35
CA ARG A 2 6.66 -55.50 -12.25
C ARG A 2 5.36 -54.96 -11.61
N ARG A 3 4.60 -54.18 -12.41
CA ARG A 3 3.19 -54.40 -12.86
C ARG A 3 2.73 -53.15 -13.67
N ASN A 4 2.53 -53.19 -15.00
CA ASN A 4 1.37 -53.68 -15.80
C ASN A 4 0.04 -52.98 -15.39
N LEU A 5 -0.85 -52.42 -16.23
CA LEU A 5 -1.23 -52.52 -17.65
C LEU A 5 -1.84 -51.15 -18.09
N SER A 6 -1.75 -50.60 -19.32
CA SER A 6 -2.17 -50.99 -20.69
C SER A 6 -3.61 -50.60 -21.13
N HIS A 7 -3.66 -49.84 -22.24
CA HIS A 7 -4.54 -49.93 -23.43
C HIS A 7 -5.76 -49.01 -23.70
N HIS A 8 -5.62 -48.34 -24.87
CA HIS A 8 -6.56 -48.08 -25.99
C HIS A 8 -7.71 -47.07 -25.86
N LEU A 9 -7.65 -45.91 -26.57
CA LEU A 9 -7.96 -45.64 -28.01
C LEU A 9 -9.47 -45.65 -28.33
N LEU A 10 -10.01 -44.47 -28.66
CA LEU A 10 -11.14 -44.28 -29.58
C LEU A 10 -11.09 -42.89 -30.22
N SER A 11 -11.45 -42.84 -31.49
CA SER A 11 -11.23 -41.82 -32.50
C SER A 11 -12.45 -40.94 -32.77
N LEU A 12 -12.29 -40.00 -33.74
CA LEU A 12 -13.23 -39.07 -34.40
C LEU A 12 -13.17 -37.65 -33.79
N GLY A 13 -13.00 -36.53 -34.51
CA GLY A 13 -12.94 -36.23 -35.94
C GLY A 13 -13.36 -34.77 -36.14
N PHE A 14 -12.48 -33.94 -36.72
CA PHE A 14 -12.64 -32.63 -37.39
C PHE A 14 -13.67 -31.58 -36.89
N GLY A 15 -13.17 -30.36 -36.61
CA GLY A 15 -13.96 -29.12 -36.57
C GLY A 15 -13.12 -27.88 -36.22
N THR A 16 -13.01 -26.95 -37.16
CA THR A 16 -12.14 -25.76 -37.23
C THR A 16 -12.41 -24.60 -36.24
N LEU A 17 -11.32 -23.85 -36.00
CA LEU A 17 -11.20 -22.38 -35.78
C LEU A 17 -11.19 -21.79 -34.35
N LEU A 18 -10.16 -20.95 -34.15
CA LEU A 18 -9.90 -19.93 -33.11
C LEU A 18 -9.28 -20.41 -31.78
N ALA A 19 -7.94 -20.55 -31.78
CA ALA A 19 -7.13 -20.57 -30.56
C ALA A 19 -6.58 -19.17 -30.27
N VAL A 20 -7.13 -18.54 -29.24
CA VAL A 20 -6.51 -17.48 -28.44
C VAL A 20 -5.25 -18.06 -27.79
N PRO A 21 -4.07 -17.39 -27.80
CA PRO A 21 -2.95 -17.85 -27.00
C PRO A 21 -3.27 -17.56 -25.53
N LEU A 22 -3.51 -18.63 -24.76
CA LEU A 22 -3.48 -18.60 -23.30
C LEU A 22 -2.12 -18.06 -22.85
N LEU A 23 -2.14 -16.96 -22.11
CA LEU A 23 -1.04 -16.54 -21.24
C LEU A 23 -0.84 -17.66 -20.20
N ILE A 24 0.14 -18.52 -20.42
CA ILE A 24 0.73 -19.34 -19.36
C ILE A 24 1.83 -18.48 -18.74
N GLY A 25 1.68 -18.22 -17.44
CA GLY A 25 2.63 -17.48 -16.63
C GLY A 25 4.05 -18.00 -16.80
N VAL A 26 4.96 -17.06 -17.01
CA VAL A 26 6.40 -17.29 -17.03
C VAL A 26 6.84 -17.54 -15.59
N LEU A 27 6.70 -18.79 -15.14
CA LEU A 27 7.64 -19.35 -14.16
C LEU A 27 8.91 -19.66 -14.95
N GLY A 28 9.96 -18.89 -14.68
CA GLY A 28 11.24 -19.02 -15.34
C GLY A 28 11.73 -20.46 -15.32
N ARG A 29 11.84 -21.08 -16.50
CA ARG A 29 12.79 -22.18 -16.65
C ARG A 29 14.17 -21.59 -16.38
N GLU A 30 14.80 -21.99 -15.29
CA GLU A 30 16.25 -21.85 -15.16
C GLU A 30 16.88 -22.43 -16.44
N ALA A 31 17.78 -21.64 -17.04
CA ALA A 31 18.65 -22.14 -18.11
C ALA A 31 19.31 -23.44 -17.64
N SER A 32 19.61 -24.35 -18.57
CA SER A 32 19.96 -25.77 -18.39
C SER A 32 21.16 -26.10 -17.47
N GLY A 33 21.72 -25.13 -16.75
CA GLY A 33 22.95 -25.23 -15.97
C GLY A 33 24.21 -25.34 -16.84
N ALA A 34 24.08 -25.44 -18.17
CA ALA A 34 25.22 -25.50 -19.09
C ALA A 34 25.74 -24.09 -19.42
N PRO A 35 27.07 -23.89 -19.50
CA PRO A 35 27.65 -22.58 -19.76
C PRO A 35 27.57 -22.19 -21.25
N VAL A 36 27.21 -20.94 -21.54
CA VAL A 36 27.19 -20.36 -22.90
C VAL A 36 28.58 -20.40 -23.56
N PHE A 37 29.64 -20.27 -22.76
CA PHE A 37 31.02 -20.28 -23.22
C PHE A 37 31.82 -21.41 -22.57
N SER A 38 32.66 -22.06 -23.35
CA SER A 38 33.70 -22.96 -22.85
C SER A 38 35.07 -22.57 -23.39
N ARG A 39 36.14 -22.84 -22.64
CA ARG A 39 37.50 -22.55 -23.09
C ARG A 39 37.90 -23.51 -24.21
N ALA A 40 38.48 -23.00 -25.29
CA ALA A 40 38.99 -23.82 -26.37
C ALA A 40 40.22 -24.65 -25.95
N ALA A 41 40.32 -25.89 -26.43
CA ALA A 41 41.45 -26.78 -26.14
C ALA A 41 42.77 -26.23 -26.70
N PRO A 42 43.94 -26.53 -26.10
CA PRO A 42 45.24 -26.01 -26.55
C PRO A 42 45.56 -26.27 -28.02
N ALA A 43 45.14 -27.43 -28.56
CA ALA A 43 45.34 -27.80 -29.96
C ALA A 43 44.42 -27.08 -30.96
N SER A 44 43.37 -26.40 -30.47
CA SER A 44 42.39 -25.66 -31.28
C SER A 44 42.66 -24.14 -31.34
N ARG A 45 43.82 -23.70 -30.84
CA ARG A 45 44.24 -22.30 -30.85
C ARG A 45 44.75 -21.90 -32.23
N THR A 46 44.27 -20.78 -32.76
CA THR A 46 44.83 -20.21 -33.98
C THR A 46 46.22 -19.63 -33.71
N ARG A 47 47.05 -19.56 -34.76
CA ARG A 47 48.41 -19.00 -34.68
C ARG A 47 48.42 -17.58 -34.08
N LEU A 48 47.48 -16.73 -34.50
CA LEU A 48 47.35 -15.35 -34.02
C LEU A 48 47.09 -15.25 -32.51
N ALA A 49 46.25 -16.13 -31.96
CA ALA A 49 45.97 -16.15 -30.52
C ALA A 49 47.12 -16.79 -29.73
N ALA A 50 47.75 -17.84 -30.27
CA ALA A 50 48.94 -18.46 -29.68
C ALA A 50 50.13 -17.49 -29.61
N ASP A 51 50.35 -16.68 -30.64
CA ASP A 51 51.39 -15.65 -30.67
C ASP A 51 51.13 -14.56 -29.61
N ALA A 52 49.88 -14.14 -29.42
CA ALA A 52 49.52 -13.14 -28.41
C ALA A 52 49.70 -13.66 -26.97
N GLU A 53 49.29 -14.91 -26.69
CA GLU A 53 49.55 -15.56 -25.40
C GLU A 53 51.06 -15.71 -25.13
N SER A 54 51.85 -16.04 -26.15
CA SER A 54 53.31 -16.16 -26.03
C SER A 54 54.04 -14.83 -25.77
N ASN A 55 53.42 -13.71 -26.16
CA ASN A 55 53.89 -12.36 -25.89
C ASN A 55 53.36 -11.79 -24.55
N GLY A 56 52.81 -12.63 -23.67
CA GLY A 56 52.37 -12.23 -22.34
C GLY A 56 51.04 -11.46 -22.29
N ARG A 57 50.25 -11.47 -23.38
CA ARG A 57 48.90 -10.87 -23.39
C ARG A 57 47.87 -11.85 -22.83
N ASP A 58 46.97 -11.36 -21.98
CA ASP A 58 45.88 -12.16 -21.40
C ASP A 58 44.75 -12.34 -22.42
N VAL A 59 44.87 -13.39 -23.23
CA VAL A 59 43.95 -13.73 -24.31
C VAL A 59 43.35 -15.10 -24.05
N THR A 60 42.03 -15.22 -24.11
CA THR A 60 41.31 -16.49 -23.94
C THR A 60 40.42 -16.76 -25.14
N ILE A 61 40.60 -17.92 -25.79
CA ILE A 61 39.72 -18.38 -26.87
C ILE A 61 38.53 -19.13 -26.27
N LEU A 62 37.34 -18.75 -26.72
CA LEU A 62 36.05 -19.26 -26.27
C LEU A 62 35.35 -19.99 -27.42
N ASN A 63 34.82 -21.17 -27.13
CA ASN A 63 33.81 -21.84 -27.94
C ASN A 63 32.43 -21.34 -27.51
N LEU A 64 31.56 -21.10 -28.49
CA LEU A 64 30.20 -20.63 -28.29
C LEU A 64 29.21 -21.77 -28.46
N ASP A 65 28.36 -22.01 -27.46
CA ASP A 65 27.21 -22.88 -27.59
C ASP A 65 26.00 -22.09 -28.08
N LEU A 66 25.54 -22.37 -29.31
CA LEU A 66 24.45 -21.64 -29.95
C LEU A 66 23.07 -21.94 -29.34
N ALA A 67 22.88 -23.13 -28.76
CA ALA A 67 21.63 -23.50 -28.11
C ALA A 67 21.51 -22.74 -26.78
N GLU A 68 22.58 -22.74 -25.98
CA GLU A 68 22.61 -22.00 -24.72
C GLU A 68 22.61 -20.49 -24.92
N LEU A 69 23.26 -19.97 -25.97
CA LEU A 69 23.13 -18.57 -26.35
C LEU A 69 21.67 -18.19 -26.66
N THR A 70 20.95 -19.06 -27.38
CA THR A 70 19.53 -18.84 -27.69
C THR A 70 18.67 -18.89 -26.43
N ALA A 71 18.94 -19.83 -25.53
CA ALA A 71 18.24 -19.94 -24.24
C ALA A 71 18.47 -18.70 -23.37
N PHE A 72 19.72 -18.26 -23.22
CA PHE A 72 20.07 -17.06 -22.46
C PHE A 72 19.37 -15.80 -23.01
N ARG A 73 19.32 -15.67 -24.34
CA ARG A 73 18.61 -14.57 -25.00
C ARG A 73 17.10 -14.63 -24.78
N GLY A 74 16.51 -15.83 -24.86
CA GLY A 74 15.08 -16.06 -24.62
C GLY A 74 14.66 -15.81 -23.17
N ALA A 75 15.56 -16.04 -22.21
CA ALA A 75 15.34 -15.76 -20.79
C ALA A 75 15.42 -14.26 -20.43
N GLY A 76 15.86 -13.41 -21.36
CA GLY A 76 16.05 -11.98 -21.08
C GLY A 76 17.32 -11.67 -20.28
N GLY A 77 18.36 -12.50 -20.36
CA GLY A 77 19.63 -12.27 -19.65
C GLY A 77 19.76 -13.05 -18.35
N GLY A 78 20.64 -12.61 -17.46
CA GLY A 78 21.01 -13.30 -16.23
C GLY A 78 22.52 -13.31 -15.98
N ARG A 79 22.99 -14.28 -15.20
CA ARG A 79 24.43 -14.48 -14.95
C ARG A 79 25.10 -15.13 -16.16
N LEU A 80 26.16 -14.51 -16.67
CA LEU A 80 26.94 -14.96 -17.81
C LEU A 80 28.39 -15.24 -17.39
N SER A 81 28.78 -16.50 -17.50
CA SER A 81 30.11 -16.98 -17.16
C SER A 81 31.10 -16.85 -18.32
N LEU A 82 32.20 -16.14 -18.12
CA LEU A 82 33.30 -15.97 -19.07
C LEU A 82 34.58 -16.64 -18.52
N PRO A 83 34.95 -17.83 -19.00
CA PRO A 83 36.19 -18.47 -18.56
C PRO A 83 37.40 -17.67 -19.05
N THR A 84 38.43 -17.58 -18.20
CA THR A 84 39.71 -16.89 -18.48
C THR A 84 40.89 -17.84 -18.24
N ASN A 85 42.10 -17.40 -18.56
CA ASN A 85 43.32 -18.13 -18.20
C ASN A 85 43.55 -18.21 -16.69
N ALA A 86 43.04 -17.24 -15.93
CA ALA A 86 43.24 -17.10 -14.48
C ALA A 86 42.02 -17.53 -13.63
N GLY A 87 40.96 -18.05 -14.25
CA GLY A 87 39.72 -18.44 -13.57
C GLY A 87 38.49 -18.13 -14.40
N GLU A 88 37.56 -17.36 -13.85
CA GLU A 88 36.28 -17.02 -14.46
C GLU A 88 35.90 -15.58 -14.12
N VAL A 89 35.33 -14.85 -15.08
CA VAL A 89 34.65 -13.57 -14.87
C VAL A 89 33.16 -13.81 -15.03
N ARG A 90 32.35 -13.41 -14.05
CA ARG A 90 30.89 -13.53 -14.12
C ARG A 90 30.29 -12.16 -14.34
N LEU A 91 29.43 -12.04 -15.35
CA LEU A 91 28.66 -10.83 -15.60
C LEU A 91 27.21 -11.04 -15.14
N VAL A 92 26.61 -10.04 -14.51
CA VAL A 92 25.18 -10.00 -14.21
C VAL A 92 24.53 -9.07 -15.23
N LEU A 93 23.82 -9.64 -16.21
CA LEU A 93 23.31 -8.93 -17.38
C LEU A 93 21.79 -8.84 -17.38
N LYS A 94 21.27 -7.72 -17.85
CA LYS A 94 19.83 -7.47 -18.09
C LYS A 94 19.60 -6.90 -19.49
N PRO A 95 18.38 -7.00 -20.05
CA PRO A 95 18.09 -6.46 -21.38
C PRO A 95 18.35 -4.97 -21.43
N PHE A 96 18.82 -4.50 -22.59
CA PHE A 96 19.07 -3.08 -22.83
C PHE A 96 18.43 -2.64 -24.14
N ASP A 97 17.27 -1.98 -24.05
CA ASP A 97 16.63 -1.36 -25.22
C ASP A 97 17.24 0.02 -25.51
N VAL A 98 18.42 0.00 -26.15
CA VAL A 98 19.09 1.24 -26.57
C VAL A 98 18.41 1.89 -27.79
N LEU A 99 17.55 1.17 -28.51
CA LEU A 99 16.83 1.71 -29.67
C LEU A 99 15.54 2.42 -29.25
N GLY A 100 15.03 2.21 -28.03
CA GLY A 100 13.82 2.85 -27.53
C GLY A 100 12.58 2.54 -28.39
N GLY A 101 12.44 1.27 -28.81
CA GLY A 101 11.42 0.84 -29.77
C GLY A 101 11.71 1.15 -31.26
N GLY A 102 12.85 1.76 -31.56
CA GLY A 102 13.33 1.99 -32.92
C GLY A 102 13.81 0.72 -33.65
N GLN A 103 14.22 0.87 -34.90
CA GLN A 103 14.70 -0.24 -35.72
C GLN A 103 15.99 0.09 -36.47
N VAL A 104 16.81 -0.93 -36.69
CA VAL A 104 17.97 -0.85 -37.59
C VAL A 104 17.47 -0.91 -39.03
N THR A 105 17.96 0.00 -39.87
CA THR A 105 17.54 0.15 -41.26
C THR A 105 18.74 0.07 -42.22
N LEU A 106 18.45 -0.28 -43.47
CA LEU A 106 19.40 -0.33 -44.57
C LEU A 106 18.91 0.62 -45.67
N SER A 107 19.79 1.45 -46.20
CA SER A 107 19.51 2.35 -47.32
C SER A 107 20.42 2.04 -48.51
N GLY A 108 19.89 2.15 -49.72
CA GLY A 108 20.65 2.00 -50.95
C GLY A 108 19.85 2.48 -52.14
N ALA A 109 20.23 2.06 -53.35
CA ALA A 109 19.55 2.46 -54.59
C ALA A 109 18.04 2.15 -54.62
N THR A 110 17.59 1.17 -53.83
CA THR A 110 16.18 0.73 -53.76
C THR A 110 15.37 1.37 -52.62
N GLY A 111 15.95 2.34 -51.90
CA GLY A 111 15.31 3.03 -50.77
C GLY A 111 15.69 2.48 -49.40
N THR A 112 15.04 2.99 -48.34
CA THR A 112 15.28 2.57 -46.94
C THR A 112 14.34 1.43 -46.54
N ARG A 113 14.87 0.35 -45.94
CA ARG A 113 14.11 -0.81 -45.45
C ARG A 113 14.61 -1.28 -44.07
N PRO A 114 13.80 -2.02 -43.28
CA PRO A 114 14.28 -2.66 -42.06
C PRO A 114 15.42 -3.66 -42.35
N ALA A 115 16.43 -3.70 -41.48
CA ALA A 115 17.58 -4.59 -41.62
C ALA A 115 17.25 -6.06 -41.30
N GLY A 116 16.23 -6.32 -40.47
CA GLY A 116 15.89 -7.67 -39.99
C GLY A 116 16.95 -8.29 -39.07
N ALA A 117 17.85 -7.47 -38.51
CA ALA A 117 18.94 -7.93 -37.66
C ALA A 117 18.41 -8.48 -36.33
N ASN A 118 18.56 -9.79 -36.10
CA ASN A 118 18.14 -10.46 -34.87
C ASN A 118 19.24 -10.32 -33.81
N VAL A 119 19.31 -9.15 -33.16
CA VAL A 119 20.32 -8.84 -32.13
C VAL A 119 19.64 -8.49 -30.81
N SER A 120 20.10 -9.12 -29.72
CA SER A 120 19.73 -8.79 -28.35
C SER A 120 20.88 -8.04 -27.69
N LEU A 121 20.63 -6.86 -27.14
CA LEU A 121 21.62 -6.09 -26.39
C LEU A 121 21.36 -6.22 -24.89
N PHE A 122 22.45 -6.37 -24.14
CA PHE A 122 22.44 -6.49 -22.69
C PHE A 122 23.40 -5.49 -22.07
N ARG A 123 23.04 -5.00 -20.88
CA ARG A 123 23.93 -4.22 -20.01
C ARG A 123 24.04 -4.87 -18.65
N GLY A 124 25.11 -4.60 -17.92
CA GLY A 124 25.29 -5.16 -16.59
C GLY A 124 26.60 -4.78 -15.95
N GLN A 125 27.02 -5.60 -14.98
CA GLN A 125 28.26 -5.42 -14.21
C GLN A 125 28.94 -6.77 -13.99
N VAL A 126 30.21 -6.74 -13.61
CA VAL A 126 30.92 -7.90 -13.08
C VAL A 126 30.38 -8.22 -11.68
N ASP A 127 30.06 -9.50 -11.46
CA ASP A 127 29.51 -9.99 -10.18
C ASP A 127 30.48 -9.66 -9.03
N GLY A 128 29.98 -8.93 -8.02
CA GLY A 128 30.77 -8.47 -6.87
C GLY A 128 31.60 -7.19 -7.08
N ASP A 129 31.52 -6.53 -8.23
CA ASP A 129 32.21 -5.25 -8.52
C ASP A 129 31.20 -4.20 -8.98
N ALA A 130 30.70 -3.37 -8.04
CA ALA A 130 29.65 -2.39 -8.29
C ALA A 130 30.10 -1.21 -9.17
N ASP A 131 31.41 -0.96 -9.29
CA ASP A 131 31.96 0.12 -10.12
C ASP A 131 32.24 -0.33 -11.56
N SER A 132 32.10 -1.63 -11.82
CA SER A 132 32.24 -2.21 -13.16
C SER A 132 31.01 -1.96 -14.04
N TRP A 133 31.19 -2.15 -15.33
CA TRP A 133 30.11 -2.10 -16.31
C TRP A 133 30.39 -3.05 -17.48
N ALA A 134 29.32 -3.52 -18.12
CA ALA A 134 29.37 -4.41 -19.28
C ALA A 134 28.28 -4.09 -20.29
N VAL A 135 28.60 -4.16 -21.58
CA VAL A 135 27.66 -4.08 -22.70
C VAL A 135 27.94 -5.22 -23.66
N ILE A 136 26.97 -6.13 -23.81
CA ILE A 136 27.11 -7.35 -24.61
C ILE A 136 25.96 -7.43 -25.62
N ALA A 137 26.29 -7.52 -26.91
CA ALA A 137 25.33 -7.77 -27.97
C ALA A 137 25.46 -9.20 -28.50
N MET A 138 24.32 -9.88 -28.62
CA MET A 138 24.25 -11.29 -29.01
C MET A 138 23.30 -11.47 -30.19
N SER A 139 23.71 -12.23 -31.20
CA SER A 139 22.88 -12.69 -32.31
C SER A 139 22.95 -14.21 -32.44
N PRO A 140 22.07 -14.87 -33.21
CA PRO A 140 22.18 -16.31 -33.47
C PRO A 140 23.51 -16.76 -34.08
N THR A 141 24.30 -15.81 -34.60
CA THR A 141 25.54 -16.06 -35.33
C THR A 141 26.78 -15.52 -34.61
N GLY A 142 26.66 -14.97 -33.39
CA GLY A 142 27.82 -14.60 -32.57
C GLY A 142 27.57 -13.49 -31.56
N VAL A 143 28.65 -13.11 -30.88
CA VAL A 143 28.65 -12.19 -29.74
C VAL A 143 29.71 -11.11 -29.94
N ASN A 144 29.36 -9.86 -29.62
CA ASN A 144 30.32 -8.77 -29.41
C ASN A 144 30.05 -8.17 -28.02
N GLY A 145 31.08 -7.67 -27.36
CA GLY A 145 30.86 -6.94 -26.13
C GLY A 145 32.11 -6.29 -25.59
N THR A 146 31.92 -5.36 -24.67
CA THR A 146 33.00 -4.73 -23.93
C THR A 146 32.56 -4.53 -22.49
N PHE A 147 33.51 -4.68 -21.57
CA PHE A 147 33.28 -4.48 -20.15
C PHE A 147 34.56 -4.01 -19.49
N GLU A 148 34.42 -3.30 -18.38
CA GLU A 148 35.54 -2.79 -17.60
C GLU A 148 35.32 -3.11 -16.14
N SER A 149 36.38 -3.61 -15.50
CA SER A 149 36.43 -3.89 -14.06
C SER A 149 37.85 -3.65 -13.58
N ASN A 150 37.99 -3.05 -12.39
CA ASN A 150 39.28 -2.70 -11.80
C ASN A 150 40.19 -1.89 -12.75
N GLY A 151 39.61 -0.97 -13.54
CA GLY A 151 40.33 -0.13 -14.51
C GLY A 151 40.89 -0.87 -15.72
N ARG A 152 40.57 -2.16 -15.88
CA ARG A 152 41.01 -3.00 -17.00
C ARG A 152 39.84 -3.28 -17.94
N ARG A 153 39.95 -2.80 -19.17
CA ARG A 153 38.94 -2.99 -20.21
C ARG A 153 39.19 -4.25 -21.00
N ARG A 154 38.13 -5.04 -21.16
CA ARG A 154 38.12 -6.28 -21.92
C ARG A 154 37.06 -6.25 -22.99
N VAL A 155 37.31 -7.06 -24.01
CA VAL A 155 36.53 -7.10 -25.25
C VAL A 155 36.25 -8.55 -25.61
N LEU A 156 35.00 -8.81 -25.96
CA LEU A 156 34.53 -10.05 -26.56
C LEU A 156 34.35 -9.81 -28.06
N ALA A 157 35.17 -10.47 -28.87
CA ALA A 157 35.19 -10.28 -30.31
C ALA A 157 35.31 -11.61 -31.06
N PRO A 158 34.72 -11.73 -32.26
CA PRO A 158 35.01 -12.84 -33.16
C PRO A 158 36.49 -12.88 -33.56
N LEU A 159 37.03 -14.09 -33.65
CA LEU A 159 38.36 -14.36 -34.20
C LEU A 159 38.31 -14.18 -35.73
N GLY A 160 39.30 -13.49 -36.33
CA GLY A 160 39.30 -13.05 -37.74
C GLY A 160 38.76 -14.05 -38.78
N ALA A 161 38.15 -13.52 -39.86
CA ALA A 161 37.43 -14.20 -40.95
C ALA A 161 37.39 -15.74 -40.83
N THR A 162 36.33 -16.24 -40.19
CA THR A 162 36.08 -17.68 -40.06
C THR A 162 36.16 -18.38 -41.40
N VAL A 163 36.89 -19.49 -41.45
CA VAL A 163 36.84 -20.46 -42.55
C VAL A 163 35.38 -20.89 -42.71
N ALA A 164 34.84 -20.81 -43.93
CA ALA A 164 33.46 -21.20 -44.21
C ALA A 164 33.17 -22.61 -43.68
N GLY A 165 32.25 -22.73 -42.72
CA GLY A 165 31.80 -24.01 -42.14
C GLY A 165 32.31 -24.35 -40.74
N ALA A 166 33.18 -23.55 -40.11
CA ALA A 166 33.58 -23.74 -38.71
C ALA A 166 32.66 -22.98 -37.72
N ALA A 167 32.46 -23.53 -36.51
CA ALA A 167 31.76 -22.81 -35.44
C ALA A 167 32.50 -21.51 -35.10
N PRO A 168 31.79 -20.39 -34.85
CA PRO A 168 32.43 -19.10 -34.60
C PRO A 168 33.21 -19.15 -33.29
N GLN A 169 34.54 -19.05 -33.38
CA GLN A 169 35.41 -18.90 -32.21
C GLN A 169 35.40 -17.43 -31.77
N LEU A 170 35.24 -17.22 -30.47
CA LEU A 170 35.29 -15.90 -29.84
C LEU A 170 36.59 -15.74 -29.07
N VAL A 171 37.02 -14.51 -28.91
CA VAL A 171 38.19 -14.14 -28.12
C VAL A 171 37.73 -13.19 -27.02
N LEU A 172 38.10 -13.52 -25.80
CA LEU A 172 38.14 -12.60 -24.67
C LEU A 172 39.57 -12.12 -24.52
N ALA A 173 39.81 -10.83 -24.70
CA ALA A 173 41.12 -10.22 -24.53
C ALA A 173 40.98 -8.87 -23.85
N ASP A 174 42.08 -8.38 -23.28
CA ASP A 174 42.20 -6.94 -23.03
C ASP A 174 42.16 -6.18 -24.36
N ASP A 175 41.66 -4.95 -24.31
CA ASP A 175 41.69 -4.06 -25.48
C ASP A 175 43.15 -3.64 -25.73
N THR A 176 43.89 -4.39 -26.57
CA THR A 176 45.38 -4.36 -26.63
C THR A 176 45.96 -3.72 -27.90
N ARG A 177 45.29 -2.72 -28.49
CA ARG A 177 45.93 -1.83 -29.49
C ARG A 177 46.55 -0.55 -28.90
N ASP A 178 46.73 -0.53 -27.59
CA ASP A 178 47.30 0.57 -26.82
C ASP A 178 48.78 0.93 -27.12
N GLU A 179 49.53 0.12 -27.88
CA GLU A 179 50.96 0.41 -28.12
C GLU A 179 51.32 0.75 -29.59
N SER A 180 50.41 0.57 -30.56
CA SER A 180 50.72 0.76 -32.00
C SER A 180 49.88 1.79 -32.74
N LEU A 181 48.91 2.43 -32.09
CA LEU A 181 48.31 3.66 -32.60
C LEU A 181 49.28 4.81 -32.31
N SER A 182 50.37 4.81 -33.08
CA SER A 182 51.36 5.88 -33.09
C SER A 182 50.69 7.21 -33.42
N ALA A 183 51.35 8.29 -32.99
CA ALA A 183 51.01 9.72 -33.07
C ALA A 183 50.61 10.30 -34.46
N ALA A 184 50.08 9.51 -35.39
CA ALA A 184 49.76 9.85 -36.77
C ALA A 184 48.25 9.99 -37.06
N ARG A 185 47.38 9.80 -36.08
CA ARG A 185 45.92 9.94 -36.23
C ARG A 185 45.47 11.11 -35.35
N TRP A 186 45.11 12.22 -35.98
CA TRP A 186 45.03 13.55 -35.35
C TRP A 186 43.70 14.26 -35.69
N GLN A 187 43.13 14.85 -34.63
CA GLN A 187 42.28 16.05 -34.54
C GLN A 187 40.75 15.89 -34.65
N CYS A 188 40.04 16.37 -33.61
CA CYS A 188 38.74 16.99 -33.81
C CYS A 188 38.96 18.18 -34.76
N GLY A 189 38.12 18.33 -35.79
CA GLY A 189 38.35 19.24 -36.91
C GLY A 189 38.36 20.74 -36.60
N VAL A 190 38.58 21.14 -35.35
CA VAL A 190 38.37 22.46 -34.77
C VAL A 190 39.59 22.87 -33.92
N GLU A 191 40.70 23.25 -34.56
CA GLU A 191 41.88 23.74 -33.82
C GLU A 191 41.83 25.28 -33.70
N GLY A 192 41.56 25.78 -32.48
CA GLY A 192 41.64 27.20 -32.12
C GLY A 192 40.31 27.82 -31.65
N ALA A 193 40.39 28.78 -30.73
CA ALA A 193 39.21 29.41 -30.09
C ALA A 193 38.25 30.10 -31.07
N ASP A 194 38.73 30.59 -32.23
CA ASP A 194 37.89 31.17 -33.27
C ASP A 194 37.14 30.11 -34.10
N ALA A 195 37.66 28.89 -34.18
CA ALA A 195 37.05 27.78 -34.91
C ALA A 195 35.90 27.12 -34.12
N GLU A 196 36.03 26.94 -32.80
CA GLU A 196 34.94 26.42 -31.95
C GLU A 196 33.75 27.39 -31.91
N ARG A 197 34.01 28.71 -31.87
CA ARG A 197 32.96 29.74 -31.91
C ARG A 197 32.22 29.76 -33.24
N ALA A 198 32.91 29.49 -34.35
CA ALA A 198 32.30 29.43 -35.69
C ALA A 198 31.35 28.23 -35.89
N LEU A 199 31.43 27.22 -35.02
CA LEU A 199 30.59 26.02 -35.03
C LEU A 199 29.46 26.07 -33.99
N ARG A 200 29.24 27.22 -33.34
CA ARG A 200 28.04 27.45 -32.53
C ARG A 200 26.84 27.75 -33.44
N ASP A 201 25.65 27.37 -33.00
CA ASP A 201 24.42 27.86 -33.61
C ASP A 201 24.38 29.40 -33.53
N PRO A 202 24.28 30.13 -34.66
CA PRO A 202 24.19 31.59 -34.66
C PRO A 202 23.04 32.12 -33.79
N ALA A 203 21.95 31.36 -33.65
CA ALA A 203 20.82 31.71 -32.79
C ALA A 203 21.13 31.59 -31.28
N ARG A 204 22.21 30.88 -30.92
CA ARG A 204 22.64 30.62 -29.53
C ARG A 204 24.01 31.20 -29.19
N ALA A 205 24.70 31.84 -30.16
CA ALA A 205 26.06 32.35 -30.05
C ALA A 205 26.30 33.41 -28.94
N GLY A 206 25.25 33.95 -28.32
CA GLY A 206 25.34 34.90 -27.19
C GLY A 206 25.13 34.30 -25.79
N ARG A 207 24.92 32.98 -25.65
CA ARG A 207 24.76 32.34 -24.33
C ARG A 207 26.13 32.05 -23.71
N ASP A 208 26.46 32.74 -22.63
CA ASP A 208 27.69 32.53 -21.86
C ASP A 208 27.40 31.57 -20.69
N ARG A 209 27.40 30.27 -20.97
CA ARG A 209 27.00 29.19 -20.01
C ARG A 209 28.11 28.76 -19.06
N LEU A 210 29.26 29.40 -19.17
CA LEU A 210 30.44 29.16 -18.37
C LEU A 210 30.31 29.87 -17.00
N ARG A 211 29.12 29.99 -16.39
CA ARG A 211 28.96 30.59 -15.05
C ARG A 211 28.37 29.56 -14.09
N LEU A 212 29.13 29.25 -13.04
CA LEU A 212 28.84 28.20 -12.04
C LEU A 212 27.44 28.33 -11.43
N PRO A 213 26.68 27.22 -11.42
CA PRO A 213 26.30 26.61 -10.15
C PRO A 213 27.15 25.37 -9.84
N GLY A 214 27.32 25.06 -8.55
CA GLY A 214 28.24 24.05 -8.04
C GLY A 214 27.89 22.61 -8.45
N ALA A 215 28.89 21.73 -8.42
CA ALA A 215 28.83 20.32 -8.80
C ALA A 215 27.76 19.47 -8.06
N GLU A 216 27.17 19.98 -6.98
CA GLU A 216 26.07 19.34 -6.24
C GLU A 216 24.74 19.27 -7.03
N ALA A 217 24.58 20.06 -8.10
CA ALA A 217 23.34 20.11 -8.89
C ALA A 217 23.11 18.86 -9.77
N LEU A 218 24.17 18.14 -10.19
CA LEU A 218 24.05 16.97 -11.07
C LEU A 218 23.33 15.78 -10.40
N ALA A 219 23.66 15.54 -9.12
CA ALA A 219 23.14 14.39 -8.37
C ALA A 219 21.65 14.52 -7.99
N THR A 220 21.09 15.73 -8.05
CA THR A 220 19.72 16.04 -7.62
C THR A 220 18.77 16.38 -8.79
N SER A 221 19.22 16.14 -10.03
CA SER A 221 18.46 16.45 -11.25
C SER A 221 17.68 15.24 -11.79
N SER A 222 16.45 15.44 -12.30
CA SER A 222 15.66 14.35 -12.90
C SER A 222 16.34 13.77 -14.14
N ARG A 223 16.17 12.48 -14.39
CA ARG A 223 16.76 11.80 -15.54
C ARG A 223 16.10 12.24 -16.84
N LEU A 224 16.91 12.68 -17.81
CA LEU A 224 16.45 13.09 -19.14
C LEU A 224 16.62 11.94 -20.14
N GLN A 225 15.77 11.89 -21.15
CA GLN A 225 15.96 11.04 -22.34
C GLN A 225 16.09 11.90 -23.60
N LEU A 226 17.12 11.60 -24.39
CA LEU A 226 17.42 12.28 -25.65
C LEU A 226 17.50 11.26 -26.79
N LYS A 227 17.03 11.66 -27.97
CA LYS A 227 16.95 10.81 -29.16
C LYS A 227 18.08 11.13 -30.12
N ILE A 228 18.93 10.15 -30.42
CA ILE A 228 20.07 10.33 -31.31
C ILE A 228 19.81 9.53 -32.59
N ALA A 229 19.71 10.21 -33.73
CA ALA A 229 19.59 9.52 -35.01
C ALA A 229 20.99 9.23 -35.57
N VAL A 230 21.33 7.97 -35.81
CA VAL A 230 22.65 7.56 -36.31
C VAL A 230 22.54 7.10 -37.75
N ASP A 231 23.36 7.69 -38.60
CA ASP A 231 23.52 7.29 -40.00
C ASP A 231 24.93 6.75 -40.21
N CYS A 232 25.07 5.63 -40.91
CA CYS A 232 26.35 5.00 -41.20
C CYS A 232 26.55 4.92 -42.71
N ASP A 233 27.66 5.48 -43.21
CA ASP A 233 27.99 5.45 -44.64
C ASP A 233 28.28 4.03 -45.16
N PHE A 234 28.43 3.91 -46.48
CA PHE A 234 28.68 2.63 -47.13
C PHE A 234 30.00 2.00 -46.68
N GLU A 235 31.04 2.82 -46.53
CA GLU A 235 32.34 2.35 -46.05
C GLU A 235 32.24 1.72 -44.67
N MET A 236 31.38 2.25 -43.79
CA MET A 236 31.13 1.66 -42.48
C MET A 236 30.47 0.29 -42.59
N PHE A 237 29.45 0.16 -43.43
CA PHE A 237 28.80 -1.14 -43.68
C PHE A 237 29.78 -2.16 -44.28
N ALA A 238 30.61 -1.74 -45.24
CA ALA A 238 31.63 -2.57 -45.87
C ALA A 238 32.72 -3.00 -44.87
N LYS A 239 33.18 -2.11 -43.99
CA LYS A 239 34.13 -2.42 -42.91
C LYS A 239 33.62 -3.51 -41.97
N LEU A 240 32.31 -3.54 -41.72
CA LEU A 240 31.67 -4.56 -40.88
C LEU A 240 31.33 -5.84 -41.64
N GLY A 241 31.94 -6.05 -42.82
CA GLY A 241 31.80 -7.25 -43.62
C GLY A 241 30.57 -7.27 -44.54
N GLY A 242 29.84 -6.15 -44.65
CA GLY A 242 28.66 -6.05 -45.51
C GLY A 242 27.49 -6.93 -45.06
N GLU A 243 27.46 -7.33 -43.78
CA GLU A 243 26.39 -8.17 -43.22
C GLU A 243 25.58 -7.38 -42.18
N PRO A 244 24.24 -7.25 -42.36
CA PRO A 244 23.40 -6.43 -41.49
C PRO A 244 23.42 -6.79 -40.01
N THR A 245 23.46 -8.08 -39.67
CA THR A 245 23.43 -8.55 -38.28
C THR A 245 24.74 -8.23 -37.55
N ALA A 246 25.89 -8.43 -38.19
CA ALA A 246 27.21 -8.10 -37.68
C ALA A 246 27.37 -6.59 -37.53
N ALA A 247 26.92 -5.83 -38.55
CA ALA A 247 26.93 -4.37 -38.50
C ALA A 247 26.10 -3.82 -37.34
N ALA A 248 24.86 -4.29 -37.21
CA ALA A 248 23.98 -3.94 -36.10
C ALA A 248 24.57 -4.35 -34.75
N ARG A 249 25.08 -5.58 -34.62
CA ARG A 249 25.63 -6.11 -33.36
C ARG A 249 26.82 -5.29 -32.87
N TYR A 250 27.74 -4.91 -33.77
CA TYR A 250 28.88 -4.08 -33.39
C TYR A 250 28.46 -2.66 -32.98
N MET A 251 27.65 -1.99 -33.81
CA MET A 251 27.23 -0.61 -33.52
C MET A 251 26.36 -0.53 -32.26
N LEU A 252 25.53 -1.54 -31.96
CA LEU A 252 24.75 -1.58 -30.72
C LEU A 252 25.63 -1.67 -29.47
N VAL A 253 26.79 -2.34 -29.53
CA VAL A 253 27.76 -2.34 -28.42
C VAL A 253 28.36 -0.94 -28.24
N VAL A 254 28.77 -0.29 -29.33
CA VAL A 254 29.35 1.05 -29.30
C VAL A 254 28.32 2.06 -28.74
N LEU A 255 27.14 2.13 -29.36
CA LEU A 255 26.07 3.05 -28.97
C LEU A 255 25.51 2.75 -27.57
N GLY A 256 25.35 1.47 -27.20
CA GLY A 256 24.97 1.06 -25.86
C GLY A 256 25.98 1.52 -24.81
N THR A 257 27.28 1.40 -25.10
CA THR A 257 28.33 1.87 -24.19
C THR A 257 28.31 3.39 -24.04
N ILE A 258 28.13 4.13 -25.13
CA ILE A 258 27.96 5.59 -25.10
C ILE A 258 26.74 5.99 -24.27
N SER A 259 25.61 5.30 -24.43
CA SER A 259 24.44 5.55 -23.60
C SER A 259 24.71 5.32 -22.11
N LEU A 260 25.47 4.29 -21.74
CA LEU A 260 25.85 4.07 -20.33
C LEU A 260 26.74 5.20 -19.79
N ILE A 261 27.69 5.69 -20.60
CA ILE A 261 28.56 6.79 -20.22
C ILE A 261 27.74 8.05 -19.94
N TYR A 262 26.82 8.42 -20.84
CA TYR A 262 25.96 9.59 -20.66
C TYR A 262 24.93 9.41 -19.54
N GLU A 263 24.41 8.19 -19.34
CA GLU A 263 23.53 7.86 -18.23
C GLU A 263 24.25 8.05 -16.89
N ARG A 264 25.51 7.61 -16.80
CA ARG A 264 26.35 7.73 -15.60
C ARG A 264 26.83 9.16 -15.36
N ASP A 265 27.33 9.83 -16.39
CA ASP A 265 28.09 11.07 -16.24
C ASP A 265 27.25 12.34 -16.39
N VAL A 266 26.17 12.29 -17.18
CA VAL A 266 25.32 13.46 -17.51
C VAL A 266 23.88 13.25 -17.03
N ASN A 267 23.58 12.09 -16.43
CA ASN A 267 22.24 11.67 -16.04
C ASN A 267 21.22 11.76 -17.22
N CYS A 268 21.70 11.41 -18.42
CA CYS A 268 20.93 11.44 -19.66
C CYS A 268 20.90 10.04 -20.29
N ASN A 269 19.70 9.47 -20.44
CA ASN A 269 19.47 8.24 -21.18
C ASN A 269 19.45 8.54 -22.69
N LEU A 270 20.45 8.07 -23.42
CA LEU A 270 20.48 8.23 -24.88
C LEU A 270 19.81 7.03 -25.54
N ILE A 271 18.78 7.28 -26.34
CA ILE A 271 18.19 6.26 -27.19
C ILE A 271 18.48 6.55 -28.66
N PHE A 272 18.61 5.50 -29.45
CA PHE A 272 18.96 5.57 -30.87
C PHE A 272 17.80 5.07 -31.73
N PRO A 273 16.69 5.83 -31.84
CA PRO A 273 15.47 5.36 -32.53
C PRO A 273 15.68 5.13 -34.03
N TYR A 274 16.76 5.66 -34.58
CA TYR A 274 17.15 5.51 -35.98
C TYR A 274 18.62 5.12 -36.05
N LEU A 275 18.91 3.90 -36.51
CA LEU A 275 20.24 3.45 -36.89
C LEU A 275 20.18 2.96 -38.33
N ASN A 276 20.86 3.64 -39.25
CA ASN A 276 20.85 3.29 -40.67
C ASN A 276 22.24 2.91 -41.16
N PHE A 277 22.32 1.94 -42.06
CA PHE A 277 23.52 1.63 -42.83
C PHE A 277 23.26 1.80 -44.32
N TRP A 278 24.11 2.53 -45.02
CA TRP A 278 24.12 2.55 -46.47
C TRP A 278 24.77 1.26 -47.01
N THR A 279 24.10 0.56 -47.92
CA THR A 279 24.53 -0.76 -48.41
C THR A 279 25.26 -0.71 -49.75
N ASP A 280 25.30 0.46 -50.38
CA ASP A 280 25.99 0.72 -51.64
C ASP A 280 26.53 2.16 -51.67
N SER A 281 27.43 2.45 -52.60
CA SER A 281 28.12 3.74 -52.72
C SER A 281 27.22 4.90 -53.20
N ASN A 282 25.89 4.74 -53.23
CA ASN A 282 24.97 5.84 -53.50
C ASN A 282 24.61 6.65 -52.25
N ASP A 283 25.32 6.44 -51.14
CA ASP A 283 25.19 7.33 -50.00
C ASP A 283 25.56 8.79 -50.39
N PRO A 284 25.00 9.80 -49.69
CA PRO A 284 25.20 11.20 -50.05
C PRO A 284 26.52 11.79 -49.54
N TYR A 285 27.43 10.96 -48.99
CA TYR A 285 28.59 11.40 -48.22
C TYR A 285 29.87 11.19 -49.02
N THR A 286 30.34 12.28 -49.65
CA THR A 286 31.47 12.22 -50.58
C THR A 286 32.68 13.00 -50.10
N ALA A 287 32.58 13.78 -49.03
CA ALA A 287 33.67 14.63 -48.58
C ALA A 287 34.87 13.82 -48.06
N SER A 288 36.07 14.37 -48.21
CA SER A 288 37.32 13.72 -47.81
C SER A 288 37.87 14.21 -46.47
N THR A 289 37.22 15.18 -45.84
CA THR A 289 37.60 15.74 -44.52
C THR A 289 36.37 15.90 -43.65
N THR A 290 36.53 15.82 -42.33
CA THR A 290 35.44 16.04 -41.36
C THR A 290 34.83 17.45 -41.50
N GLN A 291 35.64 18.49 -41.73
CA GLN A 291 35.18 19.88 -41.90
C GLN A 291 34.23 20.06 -43.09
N ALA A 292 34.46 19.35 -44.20
CA ALA A 292 33.56 19.38 -45.36
C ALA A 292 32.38 18.41 -45.19
N GLN A 293 32.57 17.31 -44.47
CA GLN A 293 31.55 16.28 -44.24
C GLN A 293 30.43 16.75 -43.32
N LEU A 294 30.72 17.48 -42.25
CA LEU A 294 29.73 17.97 -41.29
C LEU A 294 28.61 18.83 -41.94
N PRO A 295 28.92 19.90 -42.70
CA PRO A 295 27.89 20.66 -43.38
C PRO A 295 27.21 19.86 -44.50
N GLN A 296 27.91 18.94 -45.19
CA GLN A 296 27.29 18.06 -46.19
C GLN A 296 26.22 17.17 -45.55
N PHE A 297 26.55 16.53 -44.42
CA PHE A 297 25.64 15.70 -43.64
C PHE A 297 24.43 16.47 -43.15
N ARG A 298 24.65 17.61 -42.47
CA ARG A 298 23.59 18.49 -41.99
C ARG A 298 22.64 18.91 -43.11
N ASN A 299 23.18 19.39 -44.23
CA ASN A 299 22.38 19.90 -45.33
C ASN A 299 21.54 18.79 -45.98
N TYR A 300 22.13 17.60 -46.19
CA TYR A 300 21.39 16.44 -46.69
C TYR A 300 20.26 16.04 -45.75
N TRP A 301 20.52 15.91 -44.45
CA TRP A 301 19.52 15.50 -43.47
C TRP A 301 18.41 16.52 -43.29
N ASN A 302 18.72 17.82 -43.23
CA ASN A 302 17.71 18.87 -43.17
C ASN A 302 16.78 18.86 -44.40
N ALA A 303 17.31 18.49 -45.58
CA ALA A 303 16.53 18.42 -46.81
C ALA A 303 15.73 17.11 -46.97
N ASN A 304 16.27 15.97 -46.51
CA ASN A 304 15.74 14.65 -46.87
C ASN A 304 15.25 13.81 -45.69
N ARG A 305 15.60 14.17 -44.44
CA ARG A 305 15.37 13.36 -43.24
C ARG A 305 14.76 14.16 -42.07
N SER A 306 14.09 15.27 -42.37
CA SER A 306 13.44 16.13 -41.36
C SER A 306 12.30 15.44 -40.59
N GLY A 307 11.73 14.36 -41.12
CA GLY A 307 10.68 13.57 -40.46
C GLY A 307 11.17 12.58 -39.40
N VAL A 308 12.48 12.40 -39.21
CA VAL A 308 13.03 11.51 -38.17
C VAL A 308 13.03 12.24 -36.82
N SER A 309 12.29 11.72 -35.84
CA SER A 309 12.24 12.28 -34.48
C SER A 309 13.61 12.14 -33.80
N ARG A 310 14.24 13.26 -33.47
CA ARG A 310 15.59 13.30 -32.89
C ARG A 310 15.86 14.60 -32.15
N SER A 311 16.77 14.52 -31.19
CA SER A 311 17.43 15.64 -30.52
C SER A 311 18.69 16.08 -31.27
N LEU A 312 19.42 15.12 -31.88
CA LEU A 312 20.54 15.36 -32.80
C LEU A 312 20.70 14.20 -33.78
N ALA A 313 21.45 14.41 -34.87
CA ALA A 313 21.85 13.34 -35.78
C ALA A 313 23.38 13.20 -35.81
N HIS A 314 23.89 11.98 -35.87
CA HIS A 314 25.31 11.68 -35.90
C HIS A 314 25.66 10.80 -37.08
N LEU A 315 26.66 11.21 -37.87
CA LEU A 315 27.20 10.39 -38.95
C LEU A 315 28.38 9.59 -38.42
N VAL A 316 28.30 8.26 -38.55
CA VAL A 316 29.41 7.35 -38.27
C VAL A 316 29.99 6.89 -39.60
N SER A 317 31.21 7.32 -39.89
CA SER A 317 31.86 7.08 -41.17
C SER A 317 32.92 6.00 -41.08
N GLY A 318 32.94 5.10 -42.04
CA GLY A 318 34.04 4.16 -42.24
C GLY A 318 35.21 4.75 -43.03
N ARG A 319 35.08 5.97 -43.55
CA ARG A 319 36.13 6.62 -44.35
C ARG A 319 37.27 7.11 -43.46
N ASN A 320 38.46 7.22 -44.03
CA ASN A 320 39.61 7.76 -43.31
C ASN A 320 39.58 9.30 -43.30
N LEU A 321 38.76 9.89 -42.43
CA LEU A 321 38.59 11.35 -42.33
C LEU A 321 39.45 12.02 -41.26
N GLY A 322 40.22 11.25 -40.47
CA GLY A 322 41.19 11.76 -39.50
C GLY A 322 40.71 11.88 -38.04
N GLY A 323 39.40 11.86 -37.77
CA GLY A 323 38.85 12.03 -36.43
C GLY A 323 37.34 12.31 -36.42
N GLY A 324 36.91 13.22 -35.56
CA GLY A 324 35.53 13.70 -35.50
C GLY A 324 35.39 15.21 -35.70
N ILE A 325 34.14 15.67 -35.83
CA ILE A 325 33.77 17.08 -35.70
C ILE A 325 32.28 17.20 -35.37
N ALA A 326 31.92 18.18 -34.55
CA ALA A 326 30.54 18.46 -34.20
C ALA A 326 30.28 19.95 -34.06
N TYR A 327 29.01 20.35 -34.25
CA TYR A 327 28.58 21.69 -33.85
C TYR A 327 28.47 21.78 -32.32
N LEU A 328 28.76 22.96 -31.77
CA LEU A 328 28.85 23.18 -30.33
C LEU A 328 27.55 23.75 -29.75
N ASP A 329 27.02 23.10 -28.71
CA ASP A 329 25.82 23.52 -27.97
C ASP A 329 24.55 23.64 -28.84
N VAL A 330 24.18 22.54 -29.48
CA VAL A 330 23.21 22.53 -30.60
C VAL A 330 22.07 21.53 -30.45
N LEU A 331 21.86 21.00 -29.24
CA LEU A 331 20.75 20.08 -28.96
C LEU A 331 19.41 20.67 -29.42
N CYS A 332 18.60 19.84 -30.07
CA CYS A 332 17.24 20.16 -30.52
C CYS A 332 17.17 21.33 -31.53
N GLY A 333 18.19 21.52 -32.36
CA GLY A 333 18.25 22.59 -33.35
C GLY A 333 18.59 22.11 -34.77
N SER A 334 18.47 23.01 -35.75
CA SER A 334 18.85 22.74 -37.16
C SER A 334 20.35 22.55 -37.37
N PHE A 335 21.15 22.80 -36.33
CA PHE A 335 22.59 22.55 -36.27
C PHE A 335 22.96 21.33 -35.40
N GLY A 336 21.99 20.59 -34.84
CA GLY A 336 22.22 19.40 -34.01
C GLY A 336 22.81 18.21 -34.78
N TYR A 337 24.09 18.31 -35.14
CA TYR A 337 24.80 17.36 -35.99
C TYR A 337 26.26 17.16 -35.55
N GLY A 338 26.73 15.92 -35.69
CA GLY A 338 28.13 15.51 -35.50
C GLY A 338 28.55 14.45 -36.51
N VAL A 339 29.85 14.30 -36.70
CA VAL A 339 30.48 13.30 -37.59
C VAL A 339 31.65 12.67 -36.86
N SER A 340 31.74 11.34 -36.86
CA SER A 340 32.91 10.62 -36.38
C SER A 340 33.37 9.59 -37.39
N ALA A 341 34.65 9.63 -37.77
CA ALA A 341 35.28 8.54 -38.50
C ALA A 341 35.83 7.51 -37.51
N ILE A 342 35.30 6.30 -37.59
CA ILE A 342 35.68 5.22 -36.67
C ILE A 342 36.46 4.12 -37.37
N ASP A 343 37.17 3.33 -36.58
CA ASP A 343 37.98 2.23 -37.11
C ASP A 343 37.08 1.10 -37.60
N GLY A 344 36.00 0.78 -36.86
CA GLY A 344 35.10 -0.33 -37.20
C GLY A 344 35.76 -1.70 -37.06
N ASN A 345 36.84 -1.78 -36.28
CA ASN A 345 37.60 -3.01 -36.11
C ASN A 345 36.89 -3.87 -35.05
N TYR A 346 36.13 -4.86 -35.51
CA TYR A 346 35.30 -5.72 -34.64
C TYR A 346 35.81 -7.16 -34.49
N THR A 347 36.92 -7.52 -35.14
CA THR A 347 37.52 -8.86 -35.10
C THR A 347 38.92 -8.85 -34.46
N TYR A 348 39.23 -9.87 -33.67
CA TYR A 348 40.55 -10.04 -33.06
C TYR A 348 41.60 -10.48 -34.10
N PRO A 349 42.87 -9.99 -34.04
CA PRO A 349 43.51 -9.17 -33.00
C PRO A 349 43.40 -7.65 -33.23
N ASN A 350 42.64 -7.23 -34.23
CA ASN A 350 42.58 -5.83 -34.65
C ASN A 350 41.50 -5.05 -33.91
N ASN A 351 40.70 -5.72 -33.08
CA ASN A 351 39.56 -5.15 -32.42
C ASN A 351 40.01 -4.00 -31.52
N ALA A 352 39.42 -2.84 -31.76
CA ALA A 352 39.66 -1.63 -31.03
C ALA A 352 38.31 -0.93 -30.90
N THR A 353 37.62 -1.14 -29.79
CA THR A 353 36.32 -0.50 -29.53
C THR A 353 36.49 0.80 -28.77
N THR A 354 37.61 0.97 -28.06
CA THR A 354 37.84 2.17 -27.25
C THR A 354 37.83 3.45 -28.07
N TRP A 355 38.59 3.51 -29.18
CA TRP A 355 38.60 4.68 -30.06
C TRP A 355 37.19 4.97 -30.60
N ASP A 356 36.51 3.94 -31.12
CA ASP A 356 35.17 4.09 -31.73
C ASP A 356 34.13 4.63 -30.73
N ILE A 357 34.22 4.21 -29.46
CA ILE A 357 33.37 4.72 -28.38
C ILE A 357 33.77 6.14 -28.00
N GLU A 358 35.07 6.39 -27.81
CA GLU A 358 35.63 7.66 -27.35
C GLU A 358 35.33 8.79 -28.35
N VAL A 359 35.64 8.61 -29.63
CA VAL A 359 35.48 9.68 -30.63
C VAL A 359 34.00 10.03 -30.85
N ILE A 360 33.08 9.05 -30.81
CA ILE A 360 31.65 9.36 -30.91
C ILE A 360 31.18 10.06 -29.63
N ALA A 361 31.54 9.56 -28.44
CA ALA A 361 31.16 10.19 -27.18
C ALA A 361 31.71 11.62 -27.06
N HIS A 362 32.92 11.86 -27.56
CA HIS A 362 33.61 13.15 -27.63
C HIS A 362 32.84 14.17 -28.47
N GLU A 363 32.49 13.81 -29.70
CA GLU A 363 31.74 14.70 -30.60
C GLU A 363 30.33 14.98 -30.10
N LEU A 364 29.68 13.99 -29.50
CA LEU A 364 28.42 14.21 -28.79
C LEU A 364 28.62 15.18 -27.62
N GLY A 365 29.78 15.19 -26.97
CA GLY A 365 30.10 16.10 -25.87
C GLY A 365 30.11 17.57 -26.32
N HIS A 366 30.61 17.84 -27.52
CA HIS A 366 30.48 19.14 -28.16
C HIS A 366 29.03 19.49 -28.50
N ASN A 367 28.22 18.55 -29.01
CA ASN A 367 26.79 18.83 -29.22
C ASN A 367 26.08 19.22 -27.91
N PHE A 368 26.52 18.67 -26.78
CA PHE A 368 26.12 19.03 -25.40
C PHE A 368 26.88 20.26 -24.84
N GLY A 369 27.65 20.97 -25.66
CA GLY A 369 28.24 22.27 -25.31
C GLY A 369 29.56 22.22 -24.54
N SER A 370 30.17 21.05 -24.31
CA SER A 370 31.50 20.99 -23.70
C SER A 370 32.58 21.38 -24.71
N PRO A 371 33.50 22.31 -24.38
CA PRO A 371 34.76 22.46 -25.11
C PRO A 371 35.76 21.36 -24.71
N HIS A 372 36.90 21.29 -25.39
CA HIS A 372 38.00 20.38 -25.01
C HIS A 372 38.58 20.75 -23.64
N THR A 373 39.13 19.78 -22.90
CA THR A 373 39.71 19.99 -21.55
C THR A 373 40.91 20.95 -21.53
N HIS A 374 41.57 21.15 -22.67
CA HIS A 374 42.68 22.09 -22.85
C HIS A 374 42.25 23.44 -23.47
N SER A 375 40.95 23.73 -23.51
CA SER A 375 40.39 25.00 -24.00
C SER A 375 40.50 26.12 -22.97
N CYS A 376 40.83 27.33 -23.44
CA CYS A 376 40.85 28.54 -22.64
C CYS A 376 39.46 28.96 -22.14
N ASP A 377 38.38 28.44 -22.74
CA ASP A 377 37.00 28.73 -22.34
C ASP A 377 36.73 28.33 -20.87
N TRP A 378 37.39 27.30 -20.34
CA TRP A 378 37.27 26.93 -18.92
C TRP A 378 37.74 28.02 -17.94
N GLN A 379 38.75 28.82 -18.33
CA GLN A 379 39.20 29.99 -17.56
C GLN A 379 38.20 31.13 -17.64
N ALA A 380 37.68 31.40 -18.86
CA ALA A 380 36.65 32.42 -19.08
C ALA A 380 35.40 32.13 -18.22
N GLY A 381 35.14 30.86 -17.94
CA GLY A 381 34.07 30.43 -17.06
C GLY A 381 34.35 30.26 -15.58
N GLY A 382 35.59 30.50 -15.14
CA GLY A 382 35.94 30.32 -13.73
C GLY A 382 35.87 28.87 -13.23
N PHE A 383 35.84 27.85 -14.11
CA PHE A 383 35.99 26.44 -13.72
C PHE A 383 37.41 26.12 -13.27
N VAL A 384 38.39 26.89 -13.76
CA VAL A 384 39.80 26.83 -13.38
C VAL A 384 40.36 28.24 -13.16
N PRO A 385 41.42 28.41 -12.34
CA PRO A 385 42.08 29.70 -12.16
C PRO A 385 42.62 30.28 -13.48
N VAL A 386 42.72 31.61 -13.57
CA VAL A 386 43.34 32.32 -14.72
C VAL A 386 44.76 31.77 -14.95
N GLY A 387 45.05 31.37 -16.19
CA GLY A 387 46.32 30.76 -16.57
C GLY A 387 46.44 29.24 -16.32
N ALA A 388 45.36 28.55 -15.95
CA ALA A 388 45.30 27.10 -15.80
C ALA A 388 44.35 26.42 -16.82
N LEU A 389 44.59 25.15 -17.13
CA LEU A 389 43.72 24.30 -17.95
C LEU A 389 43.29 23.07 -17.14
N LEU A 390 42.27 22.33 -17.58
CA LEU A 390 41.89 21.07 -16.92
C LEU A 390 42.96 20.01 -17.12
N ASP A 391 43.57 19.95 -18.32
CA ASP A 391 44.81 19.23 -18.58
C ASP A 391 45.69 19.97 -19.60
N THR A 392 46.95 19.53 -19.73
CA THR A 392 47.91 20.04 -20.72
C THR A 392 48.45 18.93 -21.62
N CYS A 393 47.60 17.96 -21.98
CA CYS A 393 47.99 16.86 -22.87
C CYS A 393 48.18 17.31 -24.33
N ASN A 394 47.59 18.45 -24.70
CA ASN A 394 47.79 19.13 -25.98
C ASN A 394 48.01 20.64 -25.76
N THR A 395 48.42 21.34 -26.82
CA THR A 395 48.58 22.81 -26.80
C THR A 395 47.25 23.48 -26.48
N ALA A 396 47.28 24.50 -25.62
CA ALA A 396 46.09 25.25 -25.21
C ALA A 396 45.30 25.77 -26.42
N GLU A 397 43.98 25.58 -26.43
CA GLU A 397 43.11 26.12 -27.47
C GLU A 397 42.64 27.52 -27.10
N GLY A 398 43.18 28.51 -27.81
CA GLY A 398 42.99 29.93 -27.55
C GLY A 398 44.31 30.62 -27.16
N SER A 399 44.21 31.89 -26.76
CA SER A 399 45.40 32.72 -26.46
C SER A 399 45.67 32.88 -24.96
N CYS A 400 45.26 31.91 -24.13
CA CYS A 400 45.55 31.94 -22.69
C CYS A 400 46.96 31.37 -22.41
N ASN A 401 47.77 32.10 -21.62
CA ASN A 401 49.08 31.63 -21.19
C ASN A 401 48.93 30.57 -20.09
N SER A 402 49.32 29.32 -20.33
CA SER A 402 49.30 28.26 -19.32
C SER A 402 50.56 28.29 -18.45
N ALA A 403 50.41 28.54 -17.14
CA ALA A 403 51.54 28.77 -16.23
C ALA A 403 52.19 27.47 -15.67
N SER A 404 51.67 26.27 -15.94
CA SER A 404 52.29 25.01 -15.48
C SER A 404 51.75 23.77 -16.24
N PRO A 405 52.59 22.77 -16.58
CA PRO A 405 52.14 21.48 -17.10
C PRO A 405 51.25 20.75 -16.07
N ARG A 406 50.03 20.40 -16.46
CA ARG A 406 49.10 19.54 -15.71
C ARG A 406 48.74 18.33 -16.58
N VAL A 407 49.64 17.35 -16.61
CA VAL A 407 49.30 16.01 -17.13
C VAL A 407 48.60 15.24 -16.02
N PRO A 408 47.40 14.67 -16.25
CA PRO A 408 46.71 13.85 -15.26
C PRO A 408 47.62 12.72 -14.76
N PRO A 409 47.65 12.41 -13.45
CA PRO A 409 48.57 11.42 -12.89
C PRO A 409 48.32 9.99 -13.41
N ASP A 410 47.12 9.70 -13.91
CA ASP A 410 46.74 8.38 -14.43
C ASP A 410 46.43 8.41 -15.94
N LYS A 411 45.29 9.01 -16.31
CA LYS A 411 44.73 9.08 -17.68
C LYS A 411 43.92 10.36 -17.88
N GLY A 412 43.83 10.84 -19.12
CA GLY A 412 42.85 11.84 -19.55
C GLY A 412 41.42 11.31 -19.59
N THR A 413 40.45 12.20 -19.85
CA THR A 413 39.01 11.90 -19.97
C THR A 413 38.54 12.07 -21.42
N ILE A 414 37.30 11.72 -21.75
CA ILE A 414 36.81 11.70 -23.15
C ILE A 414 37.05 13.01 -23.90
N MET A 415 36.91 14.19 -23.26
CA MET A 415 37.15 15.49 -23.94
C MET A 415 38.63 15.91 -24.00
N SER A 416 39.56 14.99 -23.73
CA SER A 416 41.00 15.24 -23.65
C SER A 416 41.76 14.61 -24.81
N TYR A 417 42.90 15.22 -25.14
CA TYR A 417 43.81 14.75 -26.17
C TYR A 417 45.00 13.97 -25.61
N CYS A 418 44.91 13.45 -24.38
CA CYS A 418 45.97 12.59 -23.82
C CYS A 418 46.25 11.34 -24.66
N HIS A 419 45.32 10.94 -25.56
CA HIS A 419 45.56 9.88 -26.54
C HIS A 419 46.69 10.19 -27.54
N LEU A 420 47.13 11.44 -27.65
CA LEU A 420 48.24 11.86 -28.52
C LEU A 420 49.62 11.69 -27.85
N LEU A 421 49.64 11.41 -26.54
CA LEU A 421 50.85 11.10 -25.81
C LEU A 421 51.35 9.67 -26.11
N SER A 422 52.57 9.36 -25.66
CA SER A 422 53.07 7.98 -25.70
C SER A 422 52.09 7.04 -24.98
N ALA A 423 51.82 5.87 -25.56
CA ALA A 423 50.78 4.90 -25.17
C ALA A 423 49.36 5.17 -25.74
N GLY A 424 49.17 6.15 -26.61
CA GLY A 424 47.97 6.23 -27.47
C GLY A 424 46.66 6.30 -26.69
N ILE A 425 45.60 5.66 -27.21
CA ILE A 425 44.25 5.67 -26.62
C ILE A 425 44.18 5.09 -25.20
N SER A 426 45.21 4.36 -24.76
CA SER A 426 45.34 3.85 -23.39
C SER A 426 45.30 4.97 -22.35
N ASN A 427 45.72 6.17 -22.75
CA ASN A 427 45.78 7.35 -21.92
C ASN A 427 44.41 8.00 -21.70
N ILE A 428 43.30 7.40 -22.19
CA ILE A 428 41.94 7.93 -22.01
C ILE A 428 41.08 6.96 -21.19
N ARG A 429 40.41 7.51 -20.18
CA ARG A 429 39.33 6.86 -19.45
C ARG A 429 37.99 7.19 -20.11
N LEU A 430 37.09 6.20 -20.19
CA LEU A 430 35.75 6.36 -20.77
C LEU A 430 34.77 7.01 -19.78
N ASP A 431 35.13 8.20 -19.33
CA ASP A 431 34.30 9.10 -18.53
C ASP A 431 34.60 10.56 -18.88
N PHE A 432 33.66 11.45 -18.57
CA PHE A 432 33.85 12.88 -18.74
C PHE A 432 34.52 13.52 -17.52
N HIS A 433 35.31 14.58 -17.72
CA HIS A 433 35.79 15.40 -16.61
C HIS A 433 34.58 16.03 -15.86
N PRO A 434 34.59 16.18 -14.51
CA PRO A 434 33.48 16.78 -13.75
C PRO A 434 32.98 18.14 -14.29
N ALA A 435 33.90 18.98 -14.79
CA ALA A 435 33.55 20.25 -15.44
C ALA A 435 32.72 20.04 -16.74
N CYS A 436 33.13 19.09 -17.59
CA CYS A 436 32.39 18.70 -18.79
C CYS A 436 31.00 18.17 -18.44
N LYS A 437 30.89 17.27 -17.45
CA LYS A 437 29.61 16.72 -16.96
C LYS A 437 28.61 17.84 -16.62
N THR A 438 29.10 18.86 -15.92
CA THR A 438 28.30 20.01 -15.48
C THR A 438 27.76 20.82 -16.66
N VAL A 439 28.63 21.22 -17.59
CA VAL A 439 28.22 21.99 -18.78
C VAL A 439 27.28 21.18 -19.66
N MET A 440 27.59 19.89 -19.89
CA MET A 440 26.78 19.01 -20.70
C MET A 440 25.37 18.83 -20.14
N ARG A 441 25.25 18.69 -18.81
CA ARG A 441 23.94 18.59 -18.17
C ARG A 441 23.13 19.88 -18.33
N MET A 442 23.74 21.04 -18.12
CA MET A 442 23.05 22.32 -18.31
C MET A 442 22.54 22.48 -19.74
N ALA A 443 23.34 22.08 -20.74
CA ALA A 443 22.89 22.11 -22.12
C ALA A 443 21.72 21.17 -22.39
N ALA A 444 21.68 20.00 -21.73
CA ALA A 444 20.59 19.04 -21.84
C ALA A 444 19.30 19.51 -21.15
N GLU A 445 19.39 20.21 -20.01
CA GLU A 445 18.24 20.80 -19.31
C GLU A 445 17.65 22.01 -20.02
N ASP A 446 18.50 22.79 -20.70
CA ASP A 446 18.07 23.94 -21.50
C ASP A 446 17.58 23.55 -22.91
N ALA A 447 17.75 22.29 -23.29
CA ALA A 447 17.12 21.78 -24.50
C ALA A 447 15.58 21.84 -24.32
N THR A 448 14.82 21.71 -25.40
CA THR A 448 13.34 21.79 -25.35
C THR A 448 12.67 20.56 -25.93
N CYS A 449 13.45 19.50 -26.18
CA CYS A 449 12.99 18.29 -26.86
C CYS A 449 13.33 16.99 -26.11
N GLU A 450 13.89 17.12 -24.92
CA GLU A 450 14.10 16.08 -23.94
C GLU A 450 12.79 15.67 -23.27
N THR A 451 12.72 14.42 -22.84
CA THR A 451 11.61 13.91 -22.03
C THR A 451 12.15 13.48 -20.68
N VAL A 452 11.51 13.93 -19.60
CA VAL A 452 11.79 13.42 -18.25
C VAL A 452 11.35 11.95 -18.18
N VAL A 453 12.26 11.06 -17.79
CA VAL A 453 11.95 9.63 -17.62
C VAL A 453 11.48 9.42 -16.18
N ALA A 454 10.16 9.29 -15.99
CA ALA A 454 9.60 9.00 -14.68
C ALA A 454 9.97 7.58 -14.20
N LEU A 455 10.34 7.45 -12.94
CA LEU A 455 10.48 6.15 -12.28
C LEU A 455 9.14 5.40 -12.28
N GLN A 456 9.17 4.11 -12.58
CA GLN A 456 8.00 3.26 -12.47
C GLN A 456 7.76 2.83 -11.00
N PRO A 457 6.48 2.79 -10.57
CA PRO A 457 6.12 2.28 -9.25
C PRO A 457 6.41 0.78 -9.14
N PRO A 458 6.69 0.28 -7.92
CA PRO A 458 6.66 -1.15 -7.63
C PRO A 458 5.27 -1.75 -7.92
N THR A 459 5.25 -3.04 -8.21
CA THR A 459 4.04 -3.82 -8.51
C THR A 459 3.97 -5.06 -7.63
N GLU A 460 2.81 -5.72 -7.56
CA GLU A 460 2.62 -6.95 -6.79
C GLU A 460 3.06 -6.81 -5.33
N LEU A 461 2.57 -5.77 -4.66
CA LEU A 461 2.83 -5.57 -3.23
C LEU A 461 2.13 -6.68 -2.44
N ILE A 462 2.91 -7.45 -1.69
CA ILE A 462 2.45 -8.56 -0.85
C ILE A 462 2.86 -8.25 0.59
N GLY A 463 1.98 -8.59 1.54
CA GLY A 463 2.21 -8.42 2.96
C GLY A 463 1.80 -9.68 3.69
N THR A 464 2.75 -10.26 4.42
CA THR A 464 2.55 -11.47 5.20
C THR A 464 2.57 -11.11 6.68
N PRO A 465 1.47 -11.32 7.42
CA PRO A 465 1.47 -11.15 8.87
C PRO A 465 2.52 -12.05 9.54
N THR A 466 3.16 -11.54 10.58
CA THR A 466 4.13 -12.26 11.41
C THR A 466 3.73 -12.12 12.88
N SER A 467 4.39 -12.87 13.76
CA SER A 467 4.15 -12.76 15.21
C SER A 467 4.53 -11.40 15.83
N THR A 468 5.12 -10.48 15.06
CA THR A 468 5.56 -9.16 15.53
C THR A 468 5.14 -7.99 14.63
N GLY A 469 4.41 -8.24 13.54
CA GLY A 469 4.01 -7.20 12.58
C GLY A 469 3.78 -7.75 11.18
N VAL A 470 4.24 -7.02 10.15
CA VAL A 470 4.04 -7.36 8.74
C VAL A 470 5.39 -7.48 8.00
N GLN A 471 5.55 -8.54 7.22
CA GLN A 471 6.62 -8.65 6.23
C GLN A 471 6.10 -8.26 4.85
N LEU A 472 6.62 -7.18 4.27
CA LEU A 472 6.28 -6.71 2.93
C LEU A 472 7.30 -7.19 1.89
N SER A 473 6.82 -7.47 0.68
CA SER A 473 7.62 -7.74 -0.52
C SER A 473 6.92 -7.23 -1.78
N TRP A 474 7.69 -7.00 -2.86
CA TRP A 474 7.15 -6.48 -4.12
C TRP A 474 8.06 -6.77 -5.33
N THR A 475 7.51 -6.59 -6.53
CA THR A 475 8.23 -6.66 -7.82
C THR A 475 8.67 -5.25 -8.24
N PRO A 476 9.96 -5.02 -8.57
CA PRO A 476 10.46 -3.70 -8.95
C PRO A 476 9.97 -3.26 -10.35
N GLY A 477 9.86 -1.95 -10.56
CA GLY A 477 9.61 -1.37 -11.89
C GLY A 477 10.79 -1.59 -12.85
N THR A 478 10.58 -1.37 -14.16
CA THR A 478 11.60 -1.66 -15.19
C THR A 478 12.57 -0.50 -15.45
N THR A 479 12.29 0.71 -14.96
CA THR A 479 13.15 1.90 -15.10
C THR A 479 14.44 1.76 -14.30
N SER A 480 15.61 2.03 -14.92
CA SER A 480 16.90 2.08 -14.18
C SER A 480 17.07 3.38 -13.40
N GLY A 481 17.85 3.33 -12.32
CA GLY A 481 18.18 4.50 -11.49
C GLY A 481 17.49 4.52 -10.12
N VAL A 482 16.73 3.47 -9.77
CA VAL A 482 16.19 3.29 -8.42
C VAL A 482 17.32 3.03 -7.43
N THR A 483 17.44 3.88 -6.41
CA THR A 483 18.43 3.78 -5.33
C THR A 483 17.85 3.15 -4.07
N SER A 484 16.55 3.36 -3.81
CA SER A 484 15.82 2.78 -2.69
C SER A 484 14.31 2.76 -2.94
N TYR A 485 13.56 2.23 -1.98
CA TYR A 485 12.10 2.26 -1.94
C TYR A 485 11.64 2.91 -0.64
N ASP A 486 10.65 3.80 -0.74
CA ASP A 486 9.97 4.36 0.42
C ASP A 486 8.70 3.55 0.69
N VAL A 487 8.57 3.06 1.93
CA VAL A 487 7.39 2.37 2.43
C VAL A 487 6.56 3.36 3.24
N HIS A 488 5.31 3.54 2.84
CA HIS A 488 4.33 4.37 3.51
C HIS A 488 3.25 3.50 4.11
N ARG A 489 2.76 3.92 5.27
CA ARG A 489 1.77 3.21 6.07
C ARG A 489 0.69 4.18 6.49
N SER A 490 -0.58 3.78 6.38
CA SER A 490 -1.69 4.51 6.96
C SER A 490 -2.65 3.57 7.67
N ARG A 491 -3.50 4.14 8.53
CA ARG A 491 -4.68 3.47 9.07
C ARG A 491 -5.92 3.67 8.21
N TYR A 492 -5.85 4.58 7.24
CA TYR A 492 -6.96 4.91 6.36
C TYR A 492 -6.63 4.50 4.92
N GLN A 493 -7.61 3.87 4.27
CA GLN A 493 -7.53 3.54 2.87
C GLN A 493 -7.38 4.81 2.02
N LEU A 494 -6.46 4.79 1.05
CA LEU A 494 -6.15 5.89 0.13
C LEU A 494 -5.77 7.22 0.81
N ASP A 495 -5.21 7.16 2.03
CA ASP A 495 -4.71 8.34 2.74
C ASP A 495 -3.68 9.11 1.90
N VAL A 496 -4.07 10.31 1.45
CA VAL A 496 -3.22 11.16 0.61
C VAL A 496 -2.00 11.68 1.39
N ALA A 497 -2.08 11.73 2.72
CA ALA A 497 -1.03 12.17 3.62
C ALA A 497 -0.33 11.00 4.34
N SER A 498 -0.40 9.78 3.79
CA SER A 498 0.16 8.59 4.44
C SER A 498 1.62 8.80 4.87
N PRO A 499 1.93 8.71 6.18
CA PRO A 499 3.26 8.95 6.69
C PRO A 499 4.23 7.87 6.19
N LYS A 500 5.46 8.32 5.87
CA LYS A 500 6.56 7.43 5.52
C LYS A 500 6.96 6.62 6.76
N ARG A 501 6.93 5.29 6.64
CA ARG A 501 7.35 4.37 7.69
C ARG A 501 8.85 4.10 7.66
N GLY A 502 9.43 3.96 6.48
CA GLY A 502 10.86 3.71 6.32
C GLY A 502 11.32 3.68 4.86
N SER A 503 12.61 3.42 4.67
CA SER A 503 13.21 3.20 3.36
C SER A 503 14.05 1.94 3.34
N THR A 504 14.15 1.27 2.19
CA THR A 504 14.97 0.06 2.01
C THR A 504 15.56 0.01 0.60
N SER A 505 16.75 -0.57 0.43
CA SER A 505 17.33 -0.88 -0.89
C SER A 505 16.99 -2.30 -1.38
N SER A 506 16.38 -3.11 -0.51
CA SER A 506 15.94 -4.48 -0.81
C SER A 506 14.50 -4.50 -1.34
N LEU A 507 14.10 -5.59 -1.99
CA LEU A 507 12.73 -5.83 -2.48
C LEU A 507 11.77 -6.33 -1.38
N GLY A 508 11.98 -5.86 -0.16
CA GLY A 508 11.17 -6.20 0.99
C GLY A 508 11.48 -5.33 2.21
N PHE A 509 10.51 -5.24 3.11
CA PHE A 509 10.55 -4.41 4.30
C PHE A 509 9.78 -5.08 5.45
N THR A 510 10.38 -5.14 6.63
CA THR A 510 9.71 -5.63 7.83
C THR A 510 9.17 -4.42 8.58
N ASP A 511 7.87 -4.38 8.79
CA ASP A 511 7.23 -3.37 9.62
C ASP A 511 6.73 -4.01 10.93
N GLU A 512 7.36 -3.66 12.03
CA GLU A 512 6.94 -4.11 13.36
C GLU A 512 5.72 -3.31 13.85
N GLY A 513 4.84 -4.00 14.56
CA GLY A 513 3.63 -3.44 15.16
C GLY A 513 2.35 -4.12 14.67
N PHE A 514 1.41 -4.28 15.59
CA PHE A 514 0.11 -4.87 15.33
C PHE A 514 -0.90 -3.83 14.83
N GLY A 515 -1.97 -4.31 14.19
CA GLY A 515 -3.08 -3.54 13.64
C GLY A 515 -3.31 -3.77 12.14
N THR A 516 -4.43 -3.25 11.67
CA THR A 516 -4.78 -3.16 10.26
C THR A 516 -4.15 -1.90 9.65
N TYR A 517 -3.33 -2.09 8.61
CA TYR A 517 -2.63 -1.01 7.93
C TYR A 517 -2.77 -1.09 6.41
N PHE A 518 -2.77 0.08 5.79
CA PHE A 518 -2.69 0.26 4.36
C PHE A 518 -1.27 0.64 3.97
N TYR A 519 -0.62 -0.20 3.17
CA TYR A 519 0.74 0.01 2.71
C TYR A 519 0.77 0.44 1.25
N ARG A 520 1.66 1.40 0.98
CA ARG A 520 2.03 1.81 -0.37
C ARG A 520 3.55 1.93 -0.45
N VAL A 521 4.11 1.55 -1.58
CA VAL A 521 5.56 1.61 -1.81
C VAL A 521 5.82 2.42 -3.07
N ARG A 522 6.87 3.24 -3.07
CA ARG A 522 7.32 3.96 -4.28
C ARG A 522 8.82 3.79 -4.46
N SER A 523 9.25 3.80 -5.72
CA SER A 523 10.65 3.79 -6.11
C SER A 523 11.24 5.18 -5.89
N ILE A 524 12.44 5.24 -5.32
CA ILE A 524 13.19 6.47 -5.08
C ILE A 524 14.44 6.43 -5.96
N GLY A 525 14.66 7.50 -6.72
CA GLY A 525 15.89 7.75 -7.47
C GLY A 525 16.76 8.79 -6.78
N ALA A 526 17.79 9.27 -7.48
CA ALA A 526 18.69 10.29 -6.93
C ALA A 526 18.02 11.66 -6.74
N ALA A 527 16.97 11.95 -7.54
CA ALA A 527 16.37 13.27 -7.66
C ALA A 527 14.83 13.28 -7.68
N ASP A 528 14.23 12.11 -7.91
CA ASP A 528 12.80 11.94 -8.15
C ASP A 528 12.28 10.67 -7.46
N SER A 529 10.96 10.54 -7.42
CA SER A 529 10.27 9.35 -6.93
C SER A 529 9.19 8.95 -7.92
N SER A 530 8.89 7.66 -8.01
CA SER A 530 7.74 7.19 -8.74
C SER A 530 6.42 7.59 -8.06
N GLN A 531 5.32 7.34 -8.76
CA GLN A 531 4.01 7.20 -8.11
C GLN A 531 4.04 6.05 -7.08
N PHE A 532 3.02 5.94 -6.24
CA PHE A 532 2.86 4.79 -5.36
C PHE A 532 2.44 3.54 -6.15
N SER A 533 2.79 2.37 -5.61
CA SER A 533 2.20 1.08 -5.96
C SER A 533 0.68 1.10 -5.75
N GLY A 534 0.01 0.02 -6.17
CA GLY A 534 -1.30 -0.30 -5.60
C GLY A 534 -1.21 -0.34 -4.07
N GLU A 535 -2.31 0.05 -3.41
CA GLU A 535 -2.40 0.00 -1.95
C GLU A 535 -2.73 -1.42 -1.50
N LEU A 536 -2.05 -1.88 -0.46
CA LEU A 536 -2.26 -3.19 0.14
C LEU A 536 -2.78 -3.04 1.58
N LYS A 537 -3.96 -3.59 1.88
CA LYS A 537 -4.44 -3.77 3.25
C LYS A 537 -3.77 -5.01 3.84
N VAL A 538 -3.15 -4.87 5.01
CA VAL A 538 -2.59 -6.00 5.76
C VAL A 538 -2.90 -5.81 7.23
N THR A 539 -3.38 -6.89 7.84
CA THR A 539 -3.67 -6.92 9.28
C THR A 539 -2.68 -7.85 9.97
N ALA A 540 -1.92 -7.32 10.91
CA ALA A 540 -1.08 -8.11 11.80
C ALA A 540 -1.64 -8.04 13.21
N CYS A 541 -2.27 -9.12 13.66
CA CYS A 541 -2.87 -9.20 14.99
C CYS A 541 -2.12 -10.26 15.81
N GLY A 542 -1.70 -9.90 17.02
CA GLY A 542 -0.99 -10.79 17.93
C GLY A 542 -1.86 -11.17 19.14
N LEU A 543 -1.91 -12.46 19.46
CA LEU A 543 -2.30 -12.94 20.79
C LEU A 543 -1.04 -13.07 21.65
N ALA A 544 -1.09 -12.51 22.86
CA ALA A 544 -0.03 -12.64 23.85
C ALA A 544 0.10 -14.09 24.37
N THR A 545 1.04 -14.32 25.28
CA THR A 545 1.29 -15.65 25.84
C THR A 545 0.10 -16.08 26.71
N ALA A 546 -0.40 -17.30 26.48
CA ALA A 546 -1.53 -17.85 27.20
C ALA A 546 -1.30 -17.95 28.73
N SER A 547 -2.08 -17.21 29.52
CA SER A 547 -2.16 -17.35 30.98
C SER A 547 -3.13 -18.49 31.33
N SER A 548 -2.71 -19.44 32.17
CA SER A 548 -3.52 -20.63 32.49
C SER A 548 -4.11 -20.57 33.90
N PHE A 549 -5.42 -20.76 34.00
CA PHE A 549 -6.16 -20.76 35.26
C PHE A 549 -6.79 -22.13 35.51
N PRO A 550 -6.69 -22.69 36.74
CA PRO A 550 -7.22 -24.00 37.06
C PRO A 550 -8.75 -23.99 37.11
N THR A 551 -9.37 -25.11 36.73
CA THR A 551 -10.80 -25.39 36.90
C THR A 551 -11.00 -26.75 37.55
N GLY A 552 -12.25 -27.21 37.66
CA GLY A 552 -12.53 -28.63 37.89
C GLY A 552 -12.18 -29.51 36.68
N GLY A 553 -12.33 -30.82 36.85
CA GLY A 553 -11.98 -31.86 35.89
C GLY A 553 -12.80 -31.82 34.61
N GLY A 554 -12.10 -31.72 33.47
CA GLY A 554 -12.70 -31.80 32.14
C GLY A 554 -13.64 -30.64 31.81
N PRO A 555 -13.20 -29.38 31.84
CA PRO A 555 -14.04 -28.27 31.41
C PRO A 555 -14.33 -28.38 29.91
N ILE A 556 -15.60 -28.24 29.48
CA ILE A 556 -15.96 -28.49 28.08
C ILE A 556 -16.74 -27.37 27.39
N ALA A 557 -17.23 -26.40 28.15
CA ALA A 557 -17.87 -25.19 27.70
C ALA A 557 -17.55 -24.07 28.70
N ALA A 558 -17.92 -22.85 28.35
CA ALA A 558 -17.87 -21.72 29.26
C ALA A 558 -19.01 -20.76 28.93
N THR A 559 -19.43 -19.96 29.90
CA THR A 559 -20.34 -18.83 29.71
C THR A 559 -19.75 -17.62 30.42
N ARG A 560 -20.00 -16.45 29.85
CA ARG A 560 -19.44 -15.16 30.28
C ARG A 560 -20.53 -14.32 30.95
N GLY A 561 -20.15 -13.46 31.87
CA GLY A 561 -21.02 -12.45 32.46
C GLY A 561 -20.38 -11.83 33.70
N ASP A 562 -20.86 -10.68 34.13
CA ASP A 562 -20.44 -10.03 35.38
C ASP A 562 -21.31 -10.56 36.54
N PHE A 563 -20.81 -11.55 37.30
CA PHE A 563 -21.57 -12.24 38.34
C PHE A 563 -21.50 -11.54 39.70
N ASN A 564 -20.60 -10.56 39.86
CA ASN A 564 -20.44 -9.76 41.09
C ASN A 564 -20.73 -8.26 40.88
N GLU A 565 -21.12 -7.86 39.67
CA GLU A 565 -21.48 -6.49 39.27
C GLU A 565 -20.38 -5.46 39.54
N ASP A 566 -19.12 -5.86 39.34
CA ASP A 566 -17.97 -4.97 39.49
C ASP A 566 -17.52 -4.30 38.19
N GLY A 567 -18.18 -4.63 37.06
CA GLY A 567 -17.89 -4.11 35.73
C GLY A 567 -16.90 -4.96 34.93
N ILE A 568 -16.32 -6.00 35.53
CA ILE A 568 -15.32 -6.87 34.92
C ILE A 568 -16.00 -8.18 34.48
N GLU A 569 -15.64 -8.70 33.31
CA GLU A 569 -16.23 -9.95 32.80
C GLU A 569 -15.71 -11.19 33.56
N ASP A 570 -16.63 -11.98 34.12
CA ASP A 570 -16.34 -13.26 34.76
C ASP A 570 -16.59 -14.45 33.82
N LEU A 571 -16.18 -15.65 34.28
CA LEU A 571 -16.33 -16.89 33.54
C LEU A 571 -16.90 -18.03 34.39
N ALA A 572 -17.91 -18.74 33.88
CA ALA A 572 -18.40 -19.98 34.47
C ALA A 572 -18.19 -21.17 33.52
N THR A 573 -17.56 -22.25 34.00
CA THR A 573 -17.18 -23.41 33.20
C THR A 573 -17.73 -24.73 33.78
N PRO A 574 -18.64 -25.43 33.08
CA PRO A 574 -19.04 -26.78 33.47
C PRO A 574 -17.90 -27.80 33.31
N ASN A 575 -17.66 -28.54 34.39
CA ASN A 575 -16.62 -29.56 34.52
C ASN A 575 -17.23 -30.94 34.30
N PHE A 576 -17.13 -31.44 33.07
CA PHE A 576 -17.82 -32.65 32.60
C PHE A 576 -17.48 -33.89 33.43
N VAL A 577 -16.23 -34.03 33.89
CA VAL A 577 -15.79 -35.22 34.64
C VAL A 577 -16.24 -35.15 36.10
N ASP A 578 -16.15 -33.98 36.72
CA ASP A 578 -16.38 -33.80 38.16
C ASP A 578 -17.85 -33.60 38.53
N GLY A 579 -18.71 -33.25 37.56
CA GLY A 579 -20.11 -32.96 37.82
C GLY A 579 -20.36 -31.60 38.47
N THR A 580 -19.41 -30.68 38.32
CA THR A 580 -19.40 -29.35 38.95
C THR A 580 -19.34 -28.24 37.91
N VAL A 581 -19.48 -26.99 38.35
CA VAL A 581 -19.19 -25.77 37.59
C VAL A 581 -18.16 -24.98 38.38
N SER A 582 -17.11 -24.51 37.70
CA SER A 582 -16.14 -23.55 38.25
C SER A 582 -16.53 -22.14 37.82
N VAL A 583 -16.60 -21.21 38.76
CA VAL A 583 -16.83 -19.78 38.54
C VAL A 583 -15.52 -19.05 38.85
N LEU A 584 -14.99 -18.36 37.86
CA LEU A 584 -13.74 -17.61 37.88
C LEU A 584 -14.12 -16.14 37.79
N LEU A 585 -13.95 -15.40 38.88
CA LEU A 585 -14.22 -13.97 38.90
C LEU A 585 -13.05 -13.22 38.29
N GLY A 586 -13.32 -12.27 37.41
CA GLY A 586 -12.34 -11.33 36.89
C GLY A 586 -11.70 -10.56 38.03
N GLU A 587 -10.39 -10.35 37.95
CA GLU A 587 -9.68 -9.49 38.89
C GLU A 587 -9.45 -8.12 38.25
N GLY A 588 -9.53 -7.07 39.06
CA GLY A 588 -9.31 -5.69 38.60
C GLY A 588 -9.64 -4.67 39.67
N VAL A 589 -9.57 -3.39 39.32
CA VAL A 589 -9.84 -2.29 40.25
C VAL A 589 -10.68 -1.22 39.57
N GLY A 590 -11.87 -0.97 40.13
CA GLY A 590 -12.75 0.11 39.67
C GLY A 590 -13.42 -0.16 38.33
N GLY A 591 -13.75 -1.43 38.05
CA GLY A 591 -14.29 -1.85 36.75
C GLY A 591 -13.28 -1.65 35.64
N VAL A 592 -12.04 -2.14 35.86
CA VAL A 592 -10.99 -2.26 34.86
C VAL A 592 -10.31 -3.59 35.14
N GLY A 593 -10.49 -4.55 34.25
CA GLY A 593 -9.87 -5.87 34.29
C GLY A 593 -8.34 -5.82 34.35
N ALA A 594 -7.74 -6.81 35.00
CA ALA A 594 -6.30 -6.99 35.08
C ALA A 594 -5.77 -8.09 34.13
N GLY A 595 -6.63 -8.68 33.29
CA GLY A 595 -6.28 -9.85 32.49
C GLY A 595 -6.05 -11.11 33.35
N SER A 596 -6.68 -11.19 34.53
CA SER A 596 -6.55 -12.34 35.43
C SER A 596 -7.85 -12.73 36.10
N PHE A 597 -7.90 -13.99 36.54
CA PHE A 597 -9.04 -14.54 37.29
C PHE A 597 -8.63 -14.93 38.70
N ALA A 598 -9.55 -14.71 39.63
CA ALA A 598 -9.46 -15.18 41.00
C ALA A 598 -9.51 -16.72 41.06
N SER A 599 -9.18 -17.27 42.23
CA SER A 599 -9.29 -18.72 42.45
C SER A 599 -10.73 -19.21 42.25
N PRO A 600 -10.94 -20.33 41.52
CA PRO A 600 -12.27 -20.74 41.11
C PRO A 600 -13.16 -21.14 42.28
N LEU A 601 -14.38 -20.61 42.32
CA LEU A 601 -15.45 -21.10 43.18
C LEU A 601 -16.12 -22.29 42.49
N THR A 602 -16.37 -23.38 43.23
CA THR A 602 -16.91 -24.61 42.63
C THR A 602 -18.26 -24.99 43.21
N TYR A 603 -19.22 -25.25 42.33
CA TYR A 603 -20.61 -25.61 42.68
C TYR A 603 -21.00 -26.94 42.05
N PHE A 604 -21.82 -27.72 42.74
CA PHE A 604 -22.36 -28.96 42.18
C PHE A 604 -23.44 -28.64 41.13
N ALA A 605 -23.37 -29.28 39.96
CA ALA A 605 -24.36 -29.12 38.91
C ALA A 605 -25.19 -30.39 38.71
N GLY A 606 -24.55 -31.51 38.40
CA GLY A 606 -25.19 -32.77 38.03
C GLY A 606 -24.21 -33.71 37.33
N ALA A 607 -24.66 -34.87 36.84
CA ALA A 607 -23.76 -35.81 36.15
C ALA A 607 -23.48 -35.34 34.72
N LEU A 608 -22.19 -35.27 34.36
CA LEU A 608 -21.69 -34.90 33.03
C LEU A 608 -22.26 -33.56 32.51
N PRO A 609 -22.02 -32.42 33.21
CA PRO A 609 -22.47 -31.11 32.77
C PRO A 609 -21.79 -30.73 31.44
N SER A 610 -22.57 -30.31 30.45
CA SER A 610 -22.13 -30.17 29.06
C SER A 610 -22.08 -28.74 28.53
N CYS A 611 -22.94 -27.88 29.06
CA CYS A 611 -23.16 -26.52 28.59
C CYS A 611 -23.67 -25.65 29.74
N ALA A 612 -23.52 -24.33 29.61
CA ALA A 612 -23.96 -23.35 30.59
C ALA A 612 -24.43 -22.07 29.88
N VAL A 613 -25.49 -21.45 30.40
CA VAL A 613 -26.01 -20.16 29.93
C VAL A 613 -26.30 -19.27 31.14
N SER A 614 -25.84 -18.03 31.11
CA SER A 614 -26.16 -17.01 32.11
C SER A 614 -27.47 -16.28 31.79
N GLY A 615 -28.20 -15.86 32.82
CA GLY A 615 -29.44 -15.07 32.70
C GLY A 615 -30.05 -14.80 34.07
N ASP A 616 -30.94 -13.82 34.18
CA ASP A 616 -31.72 -13.59 35.41
C ASP A 616 -32.98 -14.48 35.35
N TRP A 617 -32.90 -15.70 35.90
CA TRP A 617 -33.98 -16.69 35.77
C TRP A 617 -35.10 -16.47 36.80
N ASN A 618 -34.83 -15.73 37.87
CA ASN A 618 -35.76 -15.46 38.96
C ASN A 618 -36.23 -13.99 39.04
N GLY A 619 -35.75 -13.14 38.13
CA GLY A 619 -36.14 -11.73 38.01
C GLY A 619 -35.66 -10.84 39.15
N ASP A 620 -34.59 -11.21 39.85
CA ASP A 620 -34.07 -10.45 40.99
C ASP A 620 -32.98 -9.43 40.63
N GLY A 621 -32.63 -9.35 39.34
CA GLY A 621 -31.61 -8.46 38.79
C GLY A 621 -30.19 -9.03 38.85
N ILE A 622 -29.98 -10.19 39.47
CA ILE A 622 -28.67 -10.82 39.63
C ILE A 622 -28.52 -11.92 38.57
N ALA A 623 -27.32 -12.04 37.99
CA ALA A 623 -27.04 -13.10 37.03
C ALA A 623 -27.06 -14.50 37.68
N ASP A 624 -27.88 -15.39 37.13
CA ASP A 624 -27.97 -16.80 37.47
C ASP A 624 -27.35 -17.69 36.36
N LEU A 625 -27.18 -18.99 36.62
CA LEU A 625 -26.64 -19.97 35.67
C LEU A 625 -27.58 -21.15 35.43
N ALA A 626 -27.88 -21.45 34.17
CA ALA A 626 -28.55 -22.68 33.75
C ALA A 626 -27.53 -23.66 33.15
N ILE A 627 -27.46 -24.88 33.69
CA ILE A 627 -26.45 -25.89 33.36
C ILE A 627 -27.12 -27.14 32.79
N GLY A 628 -26.81 -27.49 31.55
CA GLY A 628 -27.29 -28.73 30.95
C GLY A 628 -26.48 -29.92 31.43
N ASN A 629 -27.11 -30.91 32.06
CA ASN A 629 -26.44 -32.12 32.53
C ASN A 629 -26.75 -33.29 31.59
N ASN A 630 -25.78 -33.63 30.75
CA ASN A 630 -25.92 -34.69 29.76
C ASN A 630 -26.20 -36.05 30.42
N GLY A 631 -25.43 -36.39 31.46
CA GLY A 631 -25.51 -37.69 32.14
C GLY A 631 -26.76 -37.83 33.01
N SER A 632 -27.21 -36.75 33.63
CA SER A 632 -28.43 -36.74 34.45
C SER A 632 -29.72 -36.48 33.64
N SER A 633 -29.62 -36.07 32.36
CA SER A 633 -30.76 -35.69 31.51
C SER A 633 -31.68 -34.68 32.18
N ASN A 634 -31.10 -33.59 32.68
CA ASN A 634 -31.80 -32.49 33.32
C ASN A 634 -31.04 -31.17 33.12
N VAL A 635 -31.66 -30.05 33.49
CA VAL A 635 -31.02 -28.75 33.60
C VAL A 635 -30.96 -28.35 35.08
N SER A 636 -29.81 -27.87 35.55
CA SER A 636 -29.64 -27.34 36.90
C SER A 636 -29.55 -25.82 36.85
N ILE A 637 -30.40 -25.13 37.62
CA ILE A 637 -30.40 -23.66 37.75
C ILE A 637 -29.70 -23.31 39.06
N LEU A 638 -28.60 -22.57 38.98
CA LEU A 638 -27.85 -22.06 40.11
C LEU A 638 -28.16 -20.57 40.21
N PHE A 639 -28.83 -20.17 41.29
CA PHE A 639 -29.20 -18.78 41.50
C PHE A 639 -28.05 -17.97 42.07
N GLY A 640 -27.80 -16.78 41.50
CA GLY A 640 -26.86 -15.80 42.01
C GLY A 640 -27.24 -15.38 43.44
N LYS A 641 -26.23 -15.00 44.22
CA LYS A 641 -26.40 -14.42 45.54
C LYS A 641 -26.02 -12.95 45.47
N GLY A 642 -26.74 -12.16 46.27
CA GLY A 642 -26.49 -10.74 46.35
C GLY A 642 -27.62 -10.04 47.07
N SER A 643 -27.64 -8.71 46.96
CA SER A 643 -28.68 -7.90 47.58
C SER A 643 -28.93 -6.65 46.77
N ALA A 644 -30.21 -6.23 46.71
CA ALA A 644 -30.64 -5.05 45.94
C ALA A 644 -30.30 -5.11 44.45
N GLY A 645 -30.35 -6.32 43.86
CA GLY A 645 -30.03 -6.54 42.46
C GLY A 645 -28.54 -6.42 42.15
N ILE A 646 -27.66 -6.53 43.16
CA ILE A 646 -26.21 -6.54 43.02
C ILE A 646 -25.67 -7.90 43.44
N GLY A 647 -25.11 -8.63 42.48
CA GLY A 647 -24.45 -9.92 42.67
C GLY A 647 -23.21 -9.85 43.58
N ASN A 648 -22.79 -11.00 44.13
CA ASN A 648 -21.54 -11.11 44.90
C ASN A 648 -20.60 -12.21 44.38
N GLY A 649 -20.84 -12.70 43.16
CA GLY A 649 -20.05 -13.75 42.52
C GLY A 649 -20.25 -15.15 43.10
N GLN A 650 -21.20 -15.35 44.03
CA GLN A 650 -21.51 -16.65 44.60
C GLN A 650 -22.89 -17.15 44.20
N PHE A 651 -23.06 -18.48 44.18
CA PHE A 651 -24.32 -19.11 43.82
C PHE A 651 -24.94 -19.92 44.97
N MET A 652 -26.26 -20.07 44.92
CA MET A 652 -27.04 -20.99 45.77
C MET A 652 -26.95 -22.44 45.25
N SER A 653 -27.44 -23.39 46.06
CA SER A 653 -27.59 -24.78 45.61
C SER A 653 -28.54 -24.88 44.41
N SER A 654 -28.22 -25.76 43.46
CA SER A 654 -28.98 -25.88 42.23
C SER A 654 -30.41 -26.38 42.44
N SER A 655 -31.36 -25.80 41.70
CA SER A 655 -32.68 -26.39 41.46
C SER A 655 -32.70 -27.14 40.13
N THR A 656 -33.38 -28.28 40.04
CA THR A 656 -33.35 -29.14 38.84
C THR A 656 -34.65 -29.06 38.04
N VAL A 657 -34.52 -28.85 36.74
CA VAL A 657 -35.58 -28.95 35.73
C VAL A 657 -35.43 -30.27 34.98
N SER A 658 -36.46 -31.12 35.07
CA SER A 658 -36.51 -32.43 34.38
C SER A 658 -37.31 -32.34 33.08
N GLY A 659 -37.21 -33.36 32.23
CA GLY A 659 -37.98 -33.46 30.98
C GLY A 659 -37.20 -33.13 29.71
N VAL A 660 -35.91 -32.86 29.83
CA VAL A 660 -34.95 -32.82 28.70
C VAL A 660 -34.23 -34.15 28.58
N SER A 661 -33.64 -34.44 27.43
CA SER A 661 -32.87 -35.67 27.23
C SER A 661 -31.44 -35.36 26.80
N ALA A 662 -30.49 -35.75 27.65
CA ALA A 662 -29.04 -35.63 27.44
C ALA A 662 -28.64 -34.29 26.76
N PRO A 663 -28.93 -33.13 27.38
CA PRO A 663 -28.64 -31.83 26.79
C PRO A 663 -27.16 -31.72 26.44
N MET A 664 -26.89 -31.26 25.23
CA MET A 664 -25.55 -30.99 24.69
C MET A 664 -25.26 -29.49 24.65
N ASP A 665 -26.29 -28.69 24.35
CA ASP A 665 -26.22 -27.25 24.33
C ASP A 665 -27.56 -26.63 24.78
N LEU A 666 -27.49 -25.40 25.27
CA LEU A 666 -28.63 -24.61 25.73
C LEU A 666 -28.60 -23.23 25.05
N ALA A 667 -29.76 -22.69 24.71
CA ALA A 667 -29.90 -21.29 24.38
C ALA A 667 -31.11 -20.68 25.09
N LYS A 668 -31.07 -19.37 25.30
CA LYS A 668 -32.10 -18.59 25.97
C LYS A 668 -32.84 -17.68 24.99
N GLY A 669 -34.10 -17.39 25.27
CA GLY A 669 -34.95 -16.49 24.50
C GLY A 669 -36.32 -16.36 25.18
N ASP A 670 -37.17 -15.44 24.74
CA ASP A 670 -38.57 -15.38 25.18
C ASP A 670 -39.43 -15.94 24.05
N PHE A 671 -39.53 -17.26 23.94
CA PHE A 671 -40.08 -17.93 22.75
C PHE A 671 -41.61 -17.82 22.65
N ASN A 672 -42.26 -17.57 23.79
CA ASN A 672 -43.71 -17.41 23.90
C ASN A 672 -44.16 -15.96 24.12
N GLU A 673 -43.21 -15.02 24.16
CA GLU A 673 -43.39 -13.59 24.36
C GLU A 673 -44.25 -13.20 25.57
N ASP A 674 -44.04 -13.91 26.68
CA ASP A 674 -44.68 -13.61 27.95
C ASP A 674 -43.87 -12.65 28.84
N GLY A 675 -42.69 -12.24 28.37
CA GLY A 675 -41.75 -11.36 29.06
C GLY A 675 -40.83 -12.08 30.04
N ILE A 676 -40.89 -13.41 30.12
CA ILE A 676 -40.05 -14.24 30.98
C ILE A 676 -39.05 -15.00 30.10
N LEU A 677 -37.82 -15.15 30.60
CA LEU A 677 -36.79 -15.86 29.88
C LEU A 677 -37.05 -17.38 29.86
N ASP A 678 -37.10 -17.95 28.66
CA ASP A 678 -37.21 -19.38 28.37
C ASP A 678 -35.86 -20.00 28.00
N LEU A 679 -35.84 -21.33 27.89
CA LEU A 679 -34.70 -22.13 27.47
C LEU A 679 -35.07 -23.10 26.35
N VAL A 680 -34.15 -23.34 25.42
CA VAL A 680 -34.17 -24.49 24.52
C VAL A 680 -33.00 -25.40 24.82
N ALA A 681 -33.27 -26.69 24.96
CA ALA A 681 -32.24 -27.71 25.21
C ALA A 681 -32.16 -28.69 24.02
N VAL A 682 -31.00 -28.73 23.37
CA VAL A 682 -30.74 -29.66 22.26
C VAL A 682 -29.87 -30.82 22.74
N GLY A 683 -30.20 -32.07 22.37
CA GLY A 683 -29.49 -33.20 22.97
C GLY A 683 -29.83 -34.61 22.49
N GLY A 684 -29.24 -35.58 23.20
CA GLY A 684 -28.96 -36.96 22.78
C GLY A 684 -30.14 -37.87 22.42
N ALA A 685 -31.39 -37.44 22.61
CA ALA A 685 -32.56 -38.14 22.04
C ALA A 685 -32.84 -37.76 20.57
N SER A 686 -31.95 -36.99 19.94
CA SER A 686 -32.20 -36.35 18.65
C SER A 686 -33.40 -35.39 18.71
N THR A 687 -33.45 -34.60 19.79
CA THR A 687 -34.53 -33.67 20.09
C THR A 687 -34.04 -32.29 20.48
N ALA A 688 -34.90 -31.29 20.28
CA ALA A 688 -34.80 -29.98 20.91
C ALA A 688 -36.04 -29.75 21.77
N THR A 689 -35.88 -29.56 23.08
CA THR A 689 -36.99 -29.39 24.03
C THR A 689 -37.02 -27.96 24.54
N LEU A 690 -38.16 -27.30 24.38
CA LEU A 690 -38.40 -25.97 24.94
C LEU A 690 -38.79 -26.09 26.42
N LEU A 691 -38.30 -25.18 27.24
CA LEU A 691 -38.59 -25.06 28.66
C LEU A 691 -39.05 -23.61 28.89
N PHE A 692 -40.34 -23.43 29.15
CA PHE A 692 -40.91 -22.11 29.37
C PHE A 692 -40.69 -21.65 30.80
N GLY A 693 -40.17 -20.44 30.97
CA GLY A 693 -40.02 -19.81 32.27
C GLY A 693 -41.39 -19.59 32.91
N ASN A 694 -41.50 -19.90 34.20
CA ASN A 694 -42.71 -19.62 34.96
C ASN A 694 -42.53 -18.33 35.75
N GLY A 695 -43.61 -17.57 35.92
CA GLY A 695 -43.56 -16.32 36.66
C GLY A 695 -44.87 -15.57 36.59
N ALA A 696 -44.83 -14.30 36.98
CA ALA A 696 -45.99 -13.43 36.93
C ALA A 696 -45.57 -12.02 36.53
N SER A 697 -46.39 -11.37 35.70
CA SER A 697 -46.17 -9.98 35.24
C SER A 697 -44.81 -9.77 34.54
N GLY A 698 -44.35 -10.75 33.76
CA GLY A 698 -43.06 -10.69 33.05
C GLY A 698 -41.83 -10.88 33.95
N VAL A 699 -42.02 -11.32 35.19
CA VAL A 699 -40.92 -11.59 36.13
C VAL A 699 -40.87 -13.09 36.38
N GLY A 700 -39.75 -13.72 36.06
CA GLY A 700 -39.51 -15.14 36.30
C GLY A 700 -39.50 -15.48 37.79
N ASN A 701 -39.71 -16.74 38.14
CA ASN A 701 -39.59 -17.23 39.51
C ASN A 701 -38.54 -18.34 39.66
N GLY A 702 -37.69 -18.53 38.65
CA GLY A 702 -36.65 -19.55 38.62
C GLY A 702 -37.14 -20.98 38.37
N THR A 703 -38.42 -21.19 38.04
CA THR A 703 -38.97 -22.50 37.70
C THR A 703 -39.41 -22.57 36.24
N PHE A 704 -39.47 -23.78 35.68
CA PHE A 704 -39.74 -23.99 34.26
C PHE A 704 -40.83 -25.04 34.01
N SER A 705 -41.62 -24.83 32.97
CA SER A 705 -42.58 -25.79 32.44
C SER A 705 -42.05 -26.39 31.13
N VAL A 706 -42.19 -27.70 30.95
CA VAL A 706 -41.75 -28.36 29.71
C VAL A 706 -42.70 -27.98 28.57
N GLY A 707 -42.17 -27.32 27.55
CA GLY A 707 -42.85 -26.92 26.33
C GLY A 707 -42.76 -27.97 25.21
N PRO A 708 -43.00 -27.55 23.95
CA PRO A 708 -42.90 -28.42 22.78
C PRO A 708 -41.51 -29.06 22.63
N THR A 709 -41.48 -30.25 22.02
CA THR A 709 -40.24 -30.94 21.67
C THR A 709 -40.20 -31.19 20.17
N LEU A 710 -39.13 -30.73 19.52
CA LEU A 710 -38.81 -31.00 18.12
C LEU A 710 -38.08 -32.34 18.04
N THR A 711 -38.49 -33.23 17.12
CA THR A 711 -38.04 -34.65 17.10
C THR A 711 -37.46 -35.08 15.75
N ASP A 712 -37.35 -34.17 14.80
CA ASP A 712 -36.88 -34.36 13.42
C ASP A 712 -35.38 -34.02 13.26
N LEU A 713 -34.61 -34.08 14.36
CA LEU A 713 -33.17 -33.87 14.39
C LEU A 713 -32.42 -35.20 14.29
N ILE A 714 -31.11 -35.12 14.03
CA ILE A 714 -30.19 -36.27 14.07
C ILE A 714 -28.92 -35.78 14.73
N SER A 715 -28.56 -36.35 15.90
CA SER A 715 -27.35 -35.97 16.65
C SER A 715 -27.14 -34.45 16.80
N PRO A 716 -28.13 -33.67 17.29
CA PRO A 716 -27.97 -32.22 17.45
C PRO A 716 -26.88 -31.91 18.48
N ARG A 717 -26.03 -30.91 18.20
CA ARG A 717 -24.85 -30.59 19.02
C ARG A 717 -24.80 -29.16 19.54
N ALA A 718 -25.30 -28.19 18.78
CA ALA A 718 -25.30 -26.78 19.14
C ALA A 718 -26.55 -26.08 18.60
N VAL A 719 -26.97 -25.00 19.27
CA VAL A 719 -28.15 -24.21 18.92
C VAL A 719 -27.85 -22.71 18.97
N GLN A 720 -28.37 -21.95 18.02
CA GLN A 720 -28.41 -20.49 18.02
C GLN A 720 -29.85 -20.01 17.91
N VAL A 721 -30.12 -18.86 18.53
CA VAL A 721 -31.42 -18.20 18.56
C VAL A 721 -31.25 -16.81 17.97
N ALA A 722 -32.01 -16.49 16.94
CA ALA A 722 -32.09 -15.18 16.31
C ALA A 722 -33.43 -15.08 15.57
N ASP A 723 -33.82 -13.88 15.17
CA ASP A 723 -34.95 -13.69 14.25
C ASP A 723 -34.40 -13.74 12.81
N PHE A 724 -34.47 -14.90 12.14
CA PHE A 724 -33.83 -15.10 10.83
C PHE A 724 -34.71 -14.66 9.65
N ASP A 725 -36.02 -14.48 9.88
CA ASP A 725 -36.94 -13.93 8.89
C ASP A 725 -37.51 -12.55 9.22
N GLU A 726 -36.97 -11.93 10.27
CA GLU A 726 -37.27 -10.57 10.72
C GLU A 726 -38.76 -10.30 10.95
N ASP A 727 -39.47 -11.32 11.42
CA ASP A 727 -40.90 -11.23 11.71
C ASP A 727 -41.19 -10.78 13.16
N GLY A 728 -40.14 -10.56 13.95
CA GLY A 728 -40.15 -10.18 15.36
C GLY A 728 -40.22 -11.37 16.31
N ILE A 729 -40.17 -12.61 15.82
CA ILE A 729 -40.27 -13.84 16.61
C ILE A 729 -38.94 -14.58 16.60
N TRP A 730 -38.58 -15.17 17.73
CA TRP A 730 -37.35 -15.96 17.84
C TRP A 730 -37.41 -17.27 17.04
N ASP A 731 -36.42 -17.48 16.20
CA ASP A 731 -36.16 -18.71 15.44
C ASP A 731 -35.01 -19.52 16.05
N LEU A 732 -34.84 -20.76 15.58
CA LEU A 732 -33.77 -21.67 16.01
C LEU A 732 -32.93 -22.16 14.84
N ALA A 733 -31.61 -22.05 14.93
CA ALA A 733 -30.67 -22.73 14.04
C ALA A 733 -29.89 -23.80 14.83
N ILE A 734 -29.99 -25.07 14.39
CA ILE A 734 -29.44 -26.23 15.11
C ILE A 734 -28.41 -26.96 14.23
N ALA A 735 -27.18 -27.08 14.71
CA ALA A 735 -26.17 -27.93 14.11
C ALA A 735 -26.50 -29.41 14.36
N HIS A 736 -26.75 -30.18 13.30
CA HIS A 736 -27.19 -31.58 13.37
C HIS A 736 -26.66 -32.38 12.16
N ASP A 737 -26.64 -33.71 12.18
CA ASP A 737 -26.16 -34.45 10.99
C ASP A 737 -27.25 -34.50 9.89
N PRO A 738 -26.96 -34.20 8.60
CA PRO A 738 -25.70 -33.78 8.00
C PRO A 738 -25.61 -32.26 7.68
N GLY A 739 -26.25 -31.37 8.44
CA GLY A 739 -26.40 -29.95 8.10
C GLY A 739 -26.69 -29.00 9.27
N ALA A 740 -27.16 -27.80 8.95
CA ALA A 740 -27.81 -26.92 9.92
C ALA A 740 -29.32 -26.94 9.69
N ARG A 741 -30.13 -27.18 10.72
CA ARG A 741 -31.60 -27.15 10.63
C ARG A 741 -32.12 -25.86 11.23
N VAL A 742 -32.86 -25.10 10.44
CA VAL A 742 -33.49 -23.85 10.87
C VAL A 742 -34.97 -24.07 11.06
N TYR A 743 -35.49 -23.70 12.23
CA TYR A 743 -36.91 -23.72 12.58
C TYR A 743 -37.37 -22.29 12.79
N ARG A 744 -38.47 -21.93 12.13
CA ARG A 744 -39.07 -20.62 12.31
C ARG A 744 -40.08 -20.62 13.44
N GLY A 745 -40.03 -19.59 14.27
CA GLY A 745 -41.00 -19.32 15.31
C GLY A 745 -42.39 -19.17 14.71
N ALA A 746 -43.41 -19.60 15.44
CA ALA A 746 -44.80 -19.40 15.05
C ALA A 746 -45.45 -18.37 15.97
N GLY A 747 -46.32 -17.55 15.39
CA GLY A 747 -46.99 -16.49 16.12
C GLY A 747 -47.73 -15.53 15.21
N THR A 748 -48.23 -14.43 15.78
CA THR A 748 -48.93 -13.40 15.00
C THR A 748 -48.63 -12.00 15.52
N GLY A 749 -48.23 -11.10 14.62
CA GLY A 749 -48.00 -9.69 14.95
C GLY A 749 -46.70 -9.45 15.73
N GLY A 750 -45.63 -10.18 15.37
CA GLY A 750 -44.36 -10.19 16.11
C GLY A 750 -44.56 -10.67 17.53
N LYS A 751 -45.41 -11.70 17.70
CA LYS A 751 -45.71 -12.35 18.97
C LYS A 751 -45.62 -13.86 18.88
N GLY A 752 -44.48 -14.41 19.30
CA GLY A 752 -44.23 -15.83 19.45
C GLY A 752 -45.27 -16.51 20.34
N ASN A 753 -45.61 -17.76 20.02
CA ASN A 753 -46.50 -18.58 20.83
C ASN A 753 -45.79 -19.82 21.43
N GLY A 754 -44.46 -19.86 21.36
CA GLY A 754 -43.63 -20.95 21.84
C GLY A 754 -43.65 -22.21 20.96
N THR A 755 -44.25 -22.16 19.77
CA THR A 755 -44.24 -23.26 18.79
C THR A 755 -43.43 -22.90 17.56
N PHE A 756 -43.01 -23.91 16.79
CA PHE A 756 -42.16 -23.74 15.62
C PHE A 756 -42.74 -24.44 14.40
N GLY A 757 -42.55 -23.83 13.23
CA GLY A 757 -42.86 -24.43 11.93
C GLY A 757 -41.95 -25.62 11.60
N PRO A 758 -42.23 -26.34 10.50
CA PRO A 758 -41.36 -27.42 10.05
C PRO A 758 -39.95 -26.91 9.75
N GLY A 759 -38.93 -27.59 10.28
CA GLY A 759 -37.53 -27.20 10.10
C GLY A 759 -37.01 -27.48 8.68
N THR A 760 -36.13 -26.61 8.20
CA THR A 760 -35.43 -26.75 6.91
C THR A 760 -33.96 -27.03 7.14
N THR A 761 -33.40 -28.06 6.49
CA THR A 761 -31.98 -28.41 6.61
C THR A 761 -31.17 -27.82 5.45
N TYR A 762 -30.11 -27.09 5.80
CA TYR A 762 -29.11 -26.54 4.89
C TYR A 762 -27.83 -27.39 4.94
N PRO A 763 -27.30 -27.88 3.80
CA PRO A 763 -26.09 -28.67 3.78
C PRO A 763 -24.86 -27.89 4.28
N CYS A 764 -24.02 -28.54 5.07
CA CYS A 764 -22.71 -28.04 5.47
C CYS A 764 -21.66 -29.16 5.38
N GLY A 765 -20.50 -28.98 6.03
CA GLY A 765 -19.48 -30.02 6.15
C GLY A 765 -19.91 -31.23 6.99
N VAL A 766 -18.97 -32.13 7.26
CA VAL A 766 -19.22 -33.41 7.92
C VAL A 766 -19.08 -33.28 9.43
N THR A 767 -20.10 -33.76 10.15
CA THR A 767 -20.19 -33.71 11.62
C THR A 767 -20.19 -32.26 12.14
N PRO A 768 -21.21 -31.45 11.84
CA PRO A 768 -21.33 -30.11 12.40
C PRO A 768 -21.44 -30.17 13.92
N PHE A 769 -20.61 -29.39 14.61
CA PHE A 769 -20.47 -29.44 16.07
C PHE A 769 -20.79 -28.12 16.75
N SER A 770 -20.44 -27.00 16.12
CA SER A 770 -20.71 -25.66 16.63
C SER A 770 -21.38 -24.79 15.55
N ILE A 771 -22.14 -23.81 16.00
CA ILE A 771 -22.81 -22.82 15.16
C ILE A 771 -22.69 -21.43 15.81
N ALA A 772 -22.43 -20.43 14.98
CA ALA A 772 -22.44 -19.02 15.36
C ALA A 772 -23.28 -18.24 14.34
N ALA A 773 -23.93 -17.16 14.79
CA ALA A 773 -24.80 -16.33 13.98
C ALA A 773 -24.28 -14.88 13.99
N SER A 774 -24.17 -14.28 12.81
CA SER A 774 -23.77 -12.87 12.62
C SER A 774 -24.03 -12.47 11.17
N ASP A 775 -24.01 -11.18 10.86
CA ASP A 775 -24.10 -10.68 9.49
C ASP A 775 -22.68 -10.63 8.89
N PHE A 776 -22.30 -11.63 8.08
CA PHE A 776 -20.93 -11.77 7.56
C PHE A 776 -20.72 -11.03 6.22
N ASP A 777 -21.79 -10.77 5.47
CA ASP A 777 -21.73 -10.02 4.21
C ASP A 777 -22.33 -8.59 4.30
N ALA A 778 -22.63 -8.16 5.51
CA ALA A 778 -23.08 -6.81 5.87
C ALA A 778 -24.33 -6.37 5.10
N ASP A 779 -25.21 -7.31 4.76
CA ASP A 779 -26.47 -7.04 4.06
C ASP A 779 -27.64 -6.72 5.00
N GLY A 780 -27.39 -6.77 6.32
CA GLY A 780 -28.35 -6.54 7.40
C GLY A 780 -29.09 -7.80 7.85
N ILE A 781 -28.84 -8.95 7.23
CA ILE A 781 -29.50 -10.22 7.50
C ILE A 781 -28.54 -11.14 8.26
N VAL A 782 -29.06 -11.91 9.21
CA VAL A 782 -28.24 -12.83 10.00
C VAL A 782 -27.82 -14.05 9.16
N ASP A 783 -26.52 -14.30 9.11
CA ASP A 783 -25.90 -15.49 8.52
C ASP A 783 -25.48 -16.52 9.58
N LEU A 784 -25.00 -17.69 9.14
CA LEU A 784 -24.54 -18.78 10.01
C LEU A 784 -23.14 -19.29 9.65
N ALA A 785 -22.28 -19.44 10.66
CA ALA A 785 -20.98 -20.11 10.57
C ALA A 785 -21.01 -21.45 11.32
N ILE A 786 -20.67 -22.54 10.63
CA ILE A 786 -20.77 -23.91 11.15
C ILE A 786 -19.40 -24.59 11.18
N GLY A 787 -18.94 -24.98 12.37
CA GLY A 787 -17.71 -25.75 12.57
C GLY A 787 -17.93 -27.25 12.32
N ASN A 788 -17.21 -27.81 11.36
CA ASN A 788 -17.36 -29.21 10.93
C ASN A 788 -16.12 -30.03 11.29
N ILE A 789 -16.25 -30.89 12.31
CA ILE A 789 -15.08 -31.53 12.93
C ILE A 789 -14.42 -32.59 12.04
N THR A 790 -15.16 -33.25 11.15
CA THR A 790 -14.60 -34.34 10.33
C THR A 790 -14.08 -33.84 8.99
N SER A 791 -14.66 -32.76 8.46
CA SER A 791 -14.20 -32.13 7.21
C SER A 791 -13.19 -31.00 7.42
N ASN A 792 -12.84 -30.66 8.66
CA ASN A 792 -11.77 -29.71 9.01
C ASN A 792 -11.96 -28.31 8.39
N ASN A 793 -13.21 -27.86 8.34
CA ASN A 793 -13.61 -26.60 7.73
C ASN A 793 -14.75 -25.91 8.48
N ILE A 794 -14.86 -24.59 8.28
CA ILE A 794 -16.05 -23.80 8.60
C ILE A 794 -16.90 -23.68 7.34
N SER A 795 -18.19 -23.96 7.42
CA SER A 795 -19.16 -23.66 6.36
C SER A 795 -19.87 -22.36 6.70
N ILE A 796 -19.97 -21.44 5.74
CA ILE A 796 -20.75 -20.20 5.86
C ILE A 796 -22.05 -20.38 5.08
N LEU A 797 -23.17 -20.09 5.73
CA LEU A 797 -24.50 -20.05 5.13
C LEU A 797 -25.01 -18.62 5.19
N ILE A 798 -25.23 -18.01 4.03
CA ILE A 798 -25.67 -16.62 3.89
C ILE A 798 -27.19 -16.57 3.94
N GLY A 799 -27.72 -15.74 4.84
CA GLY A 799 -29.12 -15.41 4.96
C GLY A 799 -29.66 -14.82 3.66
N GLN A 800 -30.93 -15.03 3.39
CA GLN A 800 -31.56 -14.55 2.16
C GLN A 800 -32.67 -13.59 2.50
N GLY A 801 -32.74 -12.49 1.75
CA GLY A 801 -33.79 -11.49 1.90
C GLY A 801 -33.59 -10.30 1.00
N ASN A 802 -34.22 -9.18 1.34
CA ASN A 802 -34.10 -7.96 0.55
C ASN A 802 -34.23 -6.71 1.42
N GLY A 803 -33.22 -5.83 1.33
CA GLY A 803 -33.20 -4.57 2.05
C GLY A 803 -33.01 -4.75 3.56
N GLY A 804 -32.19 -5.72 3.98
CA GLY A 804 -31.98 -6.08 5.38
C GLY A 804 -33.26 -6.59 6.03
N ILE A 805 -34.05 -7.39 5.29
CA ILE A 805 -35.22 -8.12 5.80
C ILE A 805 -35.05 -9.57 5.37
N GLY A 806 -34.73 -10.43 6.34
CA GLY A 806 -34.59 -11.87 6.18
C GLY A 806 -35.84 -12.59 5.68
N THR A 807 -35.65 -13.77 5.09
CA THR A 807 -36.73 -14.70 4.72
C THR A 807 -36.66 -16.01 5.52
N GLY A 808 -35.68 -16.14 6.40
CA GLY A 808 -35.37 -17.38 7.13
C GLY A 808 -34.78 -18.47 6.23
N ALA A 809 -34.46 -18.14 4.97
CA ALA A 809 -33.79 -19.04 4.04
C ALA A 809 -32.30 -18.74 3.94
N PHE A 810 -31.49 -19.77 3.68
CA PHE A 810 -30.04 -19.66 3.57
C PHE A 810 -29.51 -20.27 2.27
N VAL A 811 -28.38 -19.75 1.79
CA VAL A 811 -27.60 -20.30 0.68
C VAL A 811 -26.15 -20.52 1.10
N ALA A 812 -25.38 -21.33 0.36
CA ALA A 812 -23.98 -21.54 0.68
C ALA A 812 -23.14 -20.29 0.36
N GLY A 813 -22.50 -19.71 1.38
CA GLY A 813 -21.57 -18.58 1.28
C GLY A 813 -20.11 -18.97 1.06
N GLY A 814 -19.72 -20.17 1.49
CA GLY A 814 -18.35 -20.64 1.32
C GLY A 814 -17.98 -21.77 2.27
N SER A 815 -16.78 -22.31 2.07
CA SER A 815 -16.16 -23.30 2.95
C SER A 815 -14.70 -22.94 3.16
N PHE A 816 -14.34 -22.62 4.40
CA PHE A 816 -13.03 -22.11 4.76
C PHE A 816 -12.27 -23.14 5.60
N PRO A 817 -10.98 -23.40 5.31
CA PRO A 817 -10.19 -24.32 6.11
C PRO A 817 -10.02 -23.79 7.53
N ALA A 818 -10.33 -24.62 8.53
CA ALA A 818 -10.34 -24.22 9.94
C ALA A 818 -9.16 -24.80 10.73
N ASN A 819 -8.21 -25.47 10.07
CA ASN A 819 -7.29 -26.43 10.66
C ASN A 819 -8.02 -27.73 11.12
N ASP A 820 -7.42 -28.54 11.99
CA ASP A 820 -7.94 -29.87 12.35
C ASP A 820 -8.96 -29.82 13.51
N ALA A 821 -10.10 -30.49 13.33
CA ALA A 821 -11.21 -30.58 14.29
C ALA A 821 -11.67 -29.24 14.92
N PRO A 822 -12.37 -28.36 14.19
CA PRO A 822 -12.95 -27.12 14.73
C PRO A 822 -14.14 -27.41 15.67
N TYR A 823 -13.89 -27.49 16.98
CA TYR A 823 -14.91 -27.83 17.98
C TYR A 823 -15.79 -26.63 18.38
N GLY A 824 -15.22 -25.43 18.45
CA GLY A 824 -15.93 -24.21 18.84
C GLY A 824 -15.73 -23.12 17.80
N VAL A 825 -16.79 -22.39 17.46
CA VAL A 825 -16.77 -21.20 16.62
C VAL A 825 -17.45 -20.07 17.39
N LYS A 826 -16.83 -18.90 17.39
CA LYS A 826 -17.33 -17.64 17.95
C LYS A 826 -17.08 -16.51 16.96
N VAL A 827 -17.87 -15.46 17.07
CA VAL A 827 -17.82 -14.27 16.23
C VAL A 827 -17.38 -13.08 17.06
N ALA A 828 -16.48 -12.26 16.54
CA ALA A 828 -16.02 -11.00 17.13
C ALA A 828 -15.31 -10.18 16.05
N ASP A 829 -15.27 -8.86 16.16
CA ASP A 829 -14.37 -8.02 15.35
C ASP A 829 -12.98 -8.04 15.98
N TRP A 830 -12.17 -9.03 15.59
CA TRP A 830 -10.81 -9.22 16.09
C TRP A 830 -9.84 -8.22 15.49
N SER A 831 -10.07 -7.82 14.24
CA SER A 831 -9.21 -6.94 13.48
C SER A 831 -9.44 -5.44 13.76
N GLY A 832 -10.55 -5.12 14.44
CA GLY A 832 -10.99 -3.76 14.77
C GLY A 832 -11.41 -2.96 13.54
N ASP A 833 -11.82 -3.64 12.46
CA ASP A 833 -12.14 -3.02 11.17
C ASP A 833 -13.64 -2.91 10.90
N GLY A 834 -14.47 -3.33 11.85
CA GLY A 834 -15.93 -3.32 11.78
C GLY A 834 -16.52 -4.50 11.02
N ILE A 835 -15.70 -5.44 10.53
CA ILE A 835 -16.13 -6.68 9.89
C ILE A 835 -16.03 -7.81 10.90
N VAL A 836 -16.98 -8.75 10.84
CA VAL A 836 -17.02 -9.88 11.77
C VAL A 836 -15.95 -10.91 11.42
N ASP A 837 -15.12 -11.26 12.40
CA ASP A 837 -14.12 -12.32 12.32
C ASP A 837 -14.59 -13.60 13.04
N LEU A 838 -13.92 -14.71 12.76
CA LEU A 838 -14.17 -16.00 13.40
C LEU A 838 -13.02 -16.43 14.30
N VAL A 839 -13.36 -16.80 15.53
CA VAL A 839 -12.44 -17.44 16.48
C VAL A 839 -12.81 -18.92 16.62
N VAL A 840 -11.85 -19.79 16.32
CA VAL A 840 -12.05 -21.23 16.22
C VAL A 840 -11.20 -21.99 17.22
N ALA A 841 -11.85 -22.83 18.04
CA ALA A 841 -11.18 -23.78 18.93
C ALA A 841 -10.81 -25.06 18.17
N ASN A 842 -9.52 -25.29 17.93
CA ASN A 842 -9.07 -26.46 17.19
C ASN A 842 -8.55 -27.51 18.16
N ASN A 843 -9.29 -28.60 18.31
CA ASN A 843 -8.93 -29.70 19.20
C ASN A 843 -7.91 -30.63 18.52
N THR A 844 -6.72 -30.08 18.29
CA THR A 844 -5.65 -30.72 17.56
C THR A 844 -4.58 -31.27 18.48
N SER A 845 -3.73 -32.14 17.95
CA SER A 845 -2.44 -32.45 18.59
C SER A 845 -1.53 -31.22 18.73
N ALA A 846 -1.74 -30.18 17.90
CA ALA A 846 -1.01 -28.92 17.94
C ALA A 846 -1.53 -27.93 18.99
N ARG A 847 -2.69 -28.18 19.62
CA ARG A 847 -3.28 -27.37 20.73
C ARG A 847 -3.40 -25.91 20.35
N SER A 848 -4.40 -25.56 19.55
CA SER A 848 -4.47 -24.20 18.99
C SER A 848 -5.86 -23.60 18.93
N VAL A 849 -5.88 -22.28 19.00
CA VAL A 849 -7.00 -21.43 18.54
C VAL A 849 -6.62 -20.87 17.16
N SER A 850 -7.59 -20.67 16.28
CA SER A 850 -7.38 -19.96 15.01
C SER A 850 -8.29 -18.77 14.89
N ILE A 851 -7.78 -17.72 14.25
CA ILE A 851 -8.54 -16.54 13.87
C ILE A 851 -8.61 -16.51 12.35
N LEU A 852 -9.82 -16.45 11.82
CA LEU A 852 -10.09 -16.21 10.40
C LEU A 852 -10.69 -14.81 10.30
N VAL A 853 -9.93 -13.88 9.70
CA VAL A 853 -10.34 -12.49 9.55
C VAL A 853 -11.35 -12.38 8.40
N GLY A 854 -12.44 -11.66 8.62
CA GLY A 854 -13.47 -11.38 7.64
C GLY A 854 -12.95 -10.50 6.51
N GLY A 855 -13.29 -10.90 5.29
CA GLY A 855 -12.99 -10.15 4.07
C GLY A 855 -14.03 -9.08 3.81
N GLY A 856 -13.64 -8.05 3.06
CA GLY A 856 -14.50 -6.94 2.70
C GLY A 856 -13.77 -5.61 2.56
N SER A 857 -14.52 -4.53 2.34
CA SER A 857 -13.97 -3.18 2.13
C SER A 857 -14.79 -2.12 2.84
N ALA A 858 -14.14 -1.07 3.35
CA ALA A 858 -14.79 0.04 4.04
C ALA A 858 -15.72 -0.39 5.20
N SER A 859 -15.30 -1.38 6.00
CA SER A 859 -16.08 -1.94 7.12
C SER A 859 -17.38 -2.64 6.70
N VAL A 860 -17.47 -3.05 5.43
CA VAL A 860 -18.57 -3.86 4.89
C VAL A 860 -17.99 -5.23 4.56
N GLY A 861 -18.50 -6.26 5.22
CA GLY A 861 -18.15 -7.65 4.98
C GLY A 861 -18.59 -8.12 3.59
N ASP A 862 -17.94 -9.14 3.04
CA ASP A 862 -18.35 -9.78 1.78
C ASP A 862 -18.61 -11.30 1.94
N GLY A 863 -18.68 -11.78 3.18
CA GLY A 863 -18.85 -13.20 3.53
C GLY A 863 -17.62 -14.07 3.27
N SER A 864 -16.48 -13.48 2.86
CA SER A 864 -15.21 -14.20 2.71
C SER A 864 -14.35 -14.14 3.97
N PHE A 865 -13.38 -15.05 4.08
CA PHE A 865 -12.45 -15.10 5.22
C PHE A 865 -11.03 -15.42 4.75
N ASP A 866 -10.06 -14.77 5.39
CA ASP A 866 -8.64 -15.02 5.21
C ASP A 866 -8.24 -16.42 5.71
N ALA A 867 -7.02 -16.84 5.32
CA ALA A 867 -6.45 -18.08 5.82
C ALA A 867 -6.28 -18.03 7.36
N PRO A 868 -6.53 -19.14 8.08
CA PRO A 868 -6.51 -19.16 9.53
C PRO A 868 -5.12 -18.82 10.09
N THR A 869 -5.06 -17.85 10.98
CA THR A 869 -3.87 -17.57 11.79
C THR A 869 -3.96 -18.35 13.10
N THR A 870 -2.97 -19.20 13.39
CA THR A 870 -3.02 -20.15 14.53
C THR A 870 -2.19 -19.69 15.71
N PHE A 871 -2.75 -19.81 16.91
CA PHE A 871 -2.11 -19.48 18.19
C PHE A 871 -2.13 -20.69 19.13
N ALA A 872 -1.00 -20.95 19.79
CA ALA A 872 -0.85 -22.13 20.64
C ALA A 872 -1.53 -21.93 22.01
N THR A 873 -2.12 -23.00 22.52
CA THR A 873 -2.70 -23.09 23.87
C THR A 873 -1.95 -24.16 24.69
N THR A 874 -2.13 -24.14 26.01
CA THR A 874 -1.44 -25.09 26.90
C THR A 874 -2.02 -26.52 26.82
N GLY A 875 -3.28 -26.65 26.38
CA GLY A 875 -3.99 -27.92 26.15
C GLY A 875 -4.92 -27.86 24.93
N PRO A 876 -5.43 -28.99 24.42
CA PRO A 876 -6.33 -28.98 23.27
C PRO A 876 -7.68 -28.34 23.64
N PRO A 877 -8.06 -27.23 23.00
CA PRO A 877 -9.28 -26.52 23.36
C PRO A 877 -10.52 -27.25 22.80
N ARG A 878 -11.58 -27.32 23.61
CA ARG A 878 -12.89 -27.86 23.21
C ARG A 878 -13.92 -26.77 22.94
N ASN A 879 -13.70 -25.57 23.47
CA ASN A 879 -14.54 -24.41 23.26
C ASN A 879 -13.72 -23.13 23.46
N THR A 880 -14.25 -22.01 23.02
CA THR A 880 -13.70 -20.66 23.21
C THR A 880 -14.78 -19.71 23.70
N GLN A 881 -14.37 -18.72 24.47
CA GLN A 881 -15.13 -17.51 24.75
C GLN A 881 -14.33 -16.30 24.30
N VAL A 882 -15.03 -15.29 23.81
CA VAL A 882 -14.46 -14.03 23.34
C VAL A 882 -14.99 -12.91 24.22
N GLY A 883 -14.19 -11.90 24.52
CA GLY A 883 -14.55 -10.77 25.37
C GLY A 883 -13.31 -9.95 25.73
N ASP A 884 -13.50 -8.72 26.16
CA ASP A 884 -12.43 -7.83 26.63
C ASP A 884 -12.24 -8.07 28.14
N PHE A 885 -11.31 -8.96 28.52
CA PHE A 885 -11.15 -9.42 29.92
C PHE A 885 -10.16 -8.57 30.72
N ASP A 886 -9.34 -7.76 30.05
CA ASP A 886 -8.47 -6.76 30.68
C ASP A 886 -8.95 -5.31 30.48
N GLU A 887 -10.08 -5.12 29.80
CA GLU A 887 -10.72 -3.83 29.52
C GLU A 887 -9.81 -2.86 28.77
N ASP A 888 -8.91 -3.39 27.93
CA ASP A 888 -8.01 -2.59 27.11
C ASP A 888 -8.64 -2.12 25.78
N GLY A 889 -9.86 -2.60 25.50
CA GLY A 889 -10.66 -2.30 24.31
C GLY A 889 -10.46 -3.30 23.18
N ALA A 890 -9.52 -4.24 23.28
CA ALA A 890 -9.34 -5.34 22.36
C ALA A 890 -10.15 -6.56 22.82
N THR A 891 -10.69 -7.32 21.86
CA THR A 891 -11.37 -8.57 22.22
C THR A 891 -10.33 -9.66 22.44
N ASP A 892 -10.31 -10.28 23.62
CA ASP A 892 -9.46 -11.42 23.96
C ASP A 892 -10.14 -12.77 23.69
N VAL A 893 -9.36 -13.86 23.82
CA VAL A 893 -9.88 -15.23 23.77
C VAL A 893 -9.61 -15.99 25.06
N VAL A 894 -10.65 -16.57 25.64
CA VAL A 894 -10.51 -17.65 26.61
C VAL A 894 -10.71 -18.99 25.92
N SER A 895 -9.72 -19.89 25.99
CA SER A 895 -9.83 -21.27 25.51
C SER A 895 -10.11 -22.23 26.67
N VAL A 896 -11.02 -23.19 26.45
CA VAL A 896 -11.46 -24.16 27.45
C VAL A 896 -10.83 -25.53 27.17
N ASN A 897 -9.94 -25.97 28.05
CA ASN A 897 -9.02 -27.08 27.79
C ASN A 897 -9.35 -28.31 28.63
N ALA A 898 -10.18 -29.20 28.06
CA ALA A 898 -10.72 -30.36 28.77
C ALA A 898 -9.64 -31.26 29.38
N SER A 899 -8.57 -31.56 28.64
CA SER A 899 -7.53 -32.49 29.10
C SER A 899 -6.58 -31.92 30.14
N SER A 900 -6.51 -30.60 30.30
CA SER A 900 -5.62 -29.93 31.27
C SER A 900 -6.34 -29.41 32.51
N SER A 901 -7.68 -29.57 32.59
CA SER A 901 -8.50 -29.04 33.68
C SER A 901 -8.22 -27.55 33.93
N SER A 902 -8.16 -26.79 32.83
CA SER A 902 -7.84 -25.37 32.86
C SER A 902 -8.56 -24.60 31.76
N VAL A 903 -8.64 -23.29 31.97
CA VAL A 903 -8.87 -22.31 30.90
C VAL A 903 -7.59 -21.55 30.62
N ASN A 904 -7.40 -21.09 29.39
CA ASN A 904 -6.32 -20.17 29.06
C ASN A 904 -6.88 -18.85 28.56
N LEU A 905 -6.43 -17.74 29.13
CA LEU A 905 -6.67 -16.41 28.59
C LEU A 905 -5.53 -16.06 27.62
N LEU A 906 -5.91 -15.70 26.40
CA LEU A 906 -5.04 -15.20 25.35
C LEU A 906 -5.44 -13.73 25.12
N GLU A 907 -4.63 -12.82 25.64
CA GLU A 907 -4.86 -11.38 25.54
C GLU A 907 -4.53 -10.88 24.13
N ALA A 908 -5.43 -10.09 23.56
CA ALA A 908 -5.25 -9.49 22.24
C ALA A 908 -4.41 -8.22 22.35
N SER A 909 -3.37 -8.13 21.51
CA SER A 909 -2.54 -6.91 21.41
C SER A 909 -2.86 -6.10 20.15
N CYS A 910 -4.10 -6.23 19.67
CA CYS A 910 -4.52 -5.79 18.34
C CYS A 910 -4.91 -4.32 18.27
N LEU A 911 -5.10 -3.66 19.42
CA LEU A 911 -5.20 -2.23 19.44
C LEU A 911 -3.80 -1.59 19.47
N PRO A 912 -3.47 -0.68 18.55
CA PRO A 912 -2.51 0.33 18.90
C PRO A 912 -3.12 1.10 20.04
N THR A 913 -2.39 1.21 21.15
CA THR A 913 -2.70 2.06 22.31
C THR A 913 -3.54 3.25 21.84
N LEU A 914 -4.86 3.17 22.01
CA LEU A 914 -5.65 4.40 22.04
C LEU A 914 -5.10 5.04 23.29
N THR A 915 -4.19 5.99 23.08
CA THR A 915 -3.73 6.84 24.17
C THR A 915 -5.04 7.41 24.71
N PRO A 916 -5.42 7.16 25.97
CA PRO A 916 -6.69 7.65 26.50
C PRO A 916 -6.76 9.16 26.22
N SER A 917 -7.56 9.57 25.24
CA SER A 917 -7.55 10.94 24.74
C SER A 917 -8.58 11.73 25.52
N LEU A 918 -8.10 12.51 26.48
CA LEU A 918 -8.90 13.52 27.14
C LEU A 918 -8.75 14.82 26.35
N ALA A 919 -9.84 15.45 25.91
CA ALA A 919 -9.80 16.68 25.10
C ALA A 919 -10.73 17.75 25.66
N LEU A 920 -10.23 18.95 25.93
CA LEU A 920 -11.04 20.10 26.33
C LEU A 920 -11.69 20.71 25.09
N VAL A 921 -13.02 20.79 25.10
CA VAL A 921 -13.82 21.30 23.96
C VAL A 921 -14.16 22.77 24.13
N GLN A 922 -14.41 23.22 25.37
CA GLN A 922 -14.70 24.63 25.66
C GLN A 922 -14.35 24.95 27.13
N PRO A 923 -13.68 26.08 27.44
CA PRO A 923 -13.14 27.08 26.51
C PRO A 923 -11.89 26.55 25.81
N ASP A 924 -11.68 26.97 24.56
CA ASP A 924 -10.51 26.57 23.77
C ASP A 924 -9.63 27.77 23.34
N GLY A 925 -10.11 28.99 23.65
CA GLY A 925 -9.32 30.21 23.68
C GLY A 925 -9.83 31.32 22.76
N GLY A 926 -9.43 32.55 23.06
CA GLY A 926 -9.93 33.77 22.41
C GLY A 926 -11.30 34.27 22.91
N GLU A 927 -12.00 33.51 23.76
CA GLU A 927 -13.27 33.94 24.35
C GLU A 927 -13.07 35.08 25.35
N VAL A 928 -14.13 35.86 25.57
CA VAL A 928 -14.18 36.89 26.62
C VAL A 928 -15.29 36.53 27.60
N TRP A 929 -14.92 36.15 28.81
CA TRP A 929 -15.83 35.73 29.87
C TRP A 929 -15.94 36.81 30.94
N LEU A 930 -17.17 37.07 31.38
CA LEU A 930 -17.44 38.05 32.43
C LEU A 930 -17.41 37.36 33.79
N THR A 931 -16.73 37.97 34.75
CA THR A 931 -16.79 37.50 36.13
C THR A 931 -18.22 37.56 36.67
N GLY A 932 -18.66 36.48 37.33
CA GLY A 932 -20.01 36.31 37.87
C GLY A 932 -21.03 35.72 36.88
N GLU A 933 -20.63 35.46 35.64
CA GLU A 933 -21.45 34.76 34.66
C GLU A 933 -21.22 33.24 34.70
N GLU A 934 -22.27 32.45 34.48
CA GLU A 934 -22.17 31.00 34.37
C GLU A 934 -21.80 30.60 32.94
N ARG A 935 -20.81 29.71 32.82
CA ARG A 935 -20.30 29.18 31.56
C ARG A 935 -20.11 27.68 31.69
N GLU A 936 -20.46 26.97 30.63
CA GLU A 936 -20.24 25.53 30.56
C GLU A 936 -18.80 25.26 30.10
N ILE A 937 -18.08 24.46 30.87
CA ILE A 937 -16.81 23.85 30.47
C ILE A 937 -17.15 22.48 29.91
N GLN A 938 -16.71 22.16 28.70
CA GLN A 938 -17.00 20.90 28.02
C GLN A 938 -15.72 20.16 27.66
N TRP A 939 -15.74 18.84 27.70
CA TRP A 939 -14.63 17.97 27.31
C TRP A 939 -15.13 16.66 26.69
N ALA A 940 -14.28 16.00 25.91
CA ALA A 940 -14.49 14.66 25.41
C ALA A 940 -13.65 13.67 26.21
N LEU A 941 -14.25 12.54 26.59
CA LEU A 941 -13.59 11.43 27.27
C LEU A 941 -13.09 10.41 26.24
N GLY A 942 -11.86 9.96 26.42
CA GLY A 942 -11.31 8.80 25.70
C GLY A 942 -11.54 7.51 26.48
N PRO A 943 -11.28 6.34 25.86
CA PRO A 943 -11.39 5.04 26.53
C PRO A 943 -10.57 5.00 27.83
N GLY A 944 -11.14 4.46 28.91
CA GLY A 944 -10.47 4.34 30.21
C GLY A 944 -10.41 5.59 31.10
N VAL A 945 -11.08 6.70 30.73
CA VAL A 945 -11.21 7.90 31.59
C VAL A 945 -12.62 7.98 32.19
N VAL A 946 -12.76 7.57 33.45
CA VAL A 946 -14.06 7.50 34.15
C VAL A 946 -14.41 8.80 34.89
N ALA A 947 -13.40 9.51 35.39
CA ALA A 947 -13.59 10.74 36.16
C ALA A 947 -12.46 11.75 35.93
N VAL A 948 -12.79 13.05 36.05
CA VAL A 948 -11.84 14.15 35.80
C VAL A 948 -11.84 15.24 36.89
N HIS A 949 -10.74 15.98 36.99
CA HIS A 949 -10.60 17.24 37.70
C HIS A 949 -10.55 18.41 36.72
N LEU A 950 -11.12 19.55 37.10
CA LEU A 950 -10.98 20.80 36.34
C LEU A 950 -10.09 21.78 37.08
N GLU A 951 -9.17 22.39 36.34
CA GLU A 951 -8.25 23.37 36.86
C GLU A 951 -8.19 24.60 35.95
N VAL A 952 -7.96 25.76 36.54
CA VAL A 952 -7.91 27.04 35.85
C VAL A 952 -6.59 27.74 36.13
N SER A 953 -5.98 28.29 35.09
CA SER A 953 -4.81 29.16 35.17
C SER A 953 -5.20 30.59 34.82
N ARG A 954 -4.52 31.55 35.44
CA ARG A 954 -4.70 32.99 35.23
C ARG A 954 -3.47 33.68 34.64
N ASP A 955 -2.39 32.93 34.43
CA ASP A 955 -1.07 33.41 34.04
C ASP A 955 -0.50 32.65 32.84
N GLY A 956 -1.38 32.19 31.93
CA GLY A 956 -0.99 31.53 30.68
C GLY A 956 -0.62 30.04 30.83
N GLY A 957 -0.97 29.41 31.96
CA GLY A 957 -0.72 28.00 32.23
C GLY A 957 0.51 27.73 33.12
N VAL A 958 1.02 28.74 33.82
CA VAL A 958 2.17 28.61 34.73
C VAL A 958 1.72 28.08 36.09
N ASN A 959 0.67 28.67 36.66
CA ASN A 959 0.03 28.20 37.90
C ASN A 959 -1.41 27.77 37.62
N TRP A 960 -1.80 26.63 38.21
CA TRP A 960 -3.12 26.03 38.04
C TRP A 960 -3.82 25.93 39.40
N GLN A 961 -5.07 26.38 39.43
CA GLN A 961 -5.97 26.29 40.59
C GLN A 961 -7.11 25.34 40.27
N ARG A 962 -7.33 24.34 41.12
CA ARG A 962 -8.46 23.42 40.98
C ARG A 962 -9.79 24.10 41.25
N ILE A 963 -10.76 23.90 40.36
CA ILE A 963 -12.11 24.46 40.44
C ILE A 963 -13.20 23.39 40.59
N ALA A 964 -12.93 22.14 40.20
CA ALA A 964 -13.82 21.00 40.43
C ALA A 964 -13.04 19.67 40.43
N GLU A 965 -13.60 18.63 41.05
CA GLU A 965 -12.95 17.31 41.18
C GLU A 965 -13.92 16.13 41.06
N HIS A 966 -13.41 14.98 40.63
CA HIS A 966 -14.15 13.72 40.49
C HIS A 966 -15.45 13.86 39.68
N LEU A 967 -15.39 14.63 38.60
CA LEU A 967 -16.53 14.84 37.72
C LEU A 967 -16.69 13.62 36.81
N ILE A 968 -17.91 13.08 36.78
CA ILE A 968 -18.34 12.01 35.88
C ILE A 968 -19.25 12.64 34.82
N GLY A 969 -18.91 12.48 33.54
CA GLY A 969 -19.59 13.12 32.41
C GLY A 969 -18.65 13.96 31.53
N THR A 970 -19.22 14.77 30.63
CA THR A 970 -18.51 15.53 29.58
C THR A 970 -18.67 17.05 29.69
N SER A 971 -19.33 17.56 30.73
CA SER A 971 -19.45 18.99 30.97
C SER A 971 -19.62 19.41 32.43
N PHE A 972 -19.34 20.68 32.72
CA PHE A 972 -19.47 21.28 34.04
C PHE A 972 -19.85 22.76 33.97
N PRO A 973 -20.93 23.20 34.63
CA PRO A 973 -21.25 24.63 34.75
C PRO A 973 -20.31 25.31 35.76
N TRP A 974 -19.57 26.31 35.30
CA TRP A 974 -18.64 27.11 36.10
C TRP A 974 -19.06 28.58 36.18
N THR A 975 -19.19 29.11 37.40
CA THR A 975 -19.30 30.56 37.63
C THR A 975 -17.91 31.19 37.56
N VAL A 976 -17.68 32.06 36.58
CA VAL A 976 -16.35 32.63 36.31
C VAL A 976 -15.91 33.56 37.46
N THR A 977 -14.78 33.27 38.10
CA THR A 977 -14.25 33.99 39.27
C THR A 977 -13.07 34.92 38.96
N GLU A 978 -12.80 35.90 39.84
CA GLU A 978 -11.60 36.76 39.81
C GLU A 978 -10.30 35.95 40.03
N PRO A 979 -9.10 36.48 39.64
CA PRO A 979 -8.78 37.80 39.11
C PRO A 979 -8.96 37.95 37.59
N PHE A 980 -9.13 39.20 37.12
CA PHE A 980 -9.20 39.53 35.68
C PHE A 980 -7.85 39.32 35.00
N THR A 981 -7.87 38.75 33.80
CA THR A 981 -6.65 38.44 33.04
C THR A 981 -6.97 38.25 31.56
N SER A 982 -6.04 38.59 30.68
CA SER A 982 -6.09 38.24 29.25
C SER A 982 -5.39 36.91 28.95
N SER A 983 -4.92 36.20 29.97
CA SER A 983 -4.10 34.99 29.86
C SER A 983 -4.71 33.81 30.61
N ALA A 984 -6.05 33.73 30.70
CA ALA A 984 -6.70 32.61 31.37
C ALA A 984 -6.59 31.35 30.50
N ARG A 985 -6.43 30.18 31.14
CA ARG A 985 -6.54 28.86 30.52
C ARG A 985 -7.33 27.93 31.44
N VAL A 986 -8.03 26.96 30.88
CA VAL A 986 -8.67 25.86 31.63
C VAL A 986 -8.00 24.57 31.19
N ARG A 987 -7.90 23.60 32.10
CA ARG A 987 -7.51 22.23 31.77
C ARG A 987 -8.38 21.21 32.47
N VAL A 988 -8.57 20.10 31.81
CA VAL A 988 -9.21 18.89 32.33
C VAL A 988 -8.12 17.85 32.58
N VAL A 989 -8.16 17.18 33.73
CA VAL A 989 -7.12 16.23 34.19
C VAL A 989 -7.81 14.95 34.62
N ASP A 990 -7.32 13.79 34.21
CA ASP A 990 -7.80 12.50 34.69
C ASP A 990 -7.65 12.40 36.23
N ALA A 991 -8.69 11.90 36.91
CA ALA A 991 -8.73 11.85 38.36
C ALA A 991 -7.75 10.82 38.98
N VAL A 992 -7.31 9.84 38.20
CA VAL A 992 -6.40 8.76 38.61
C VAL A 992 -4.99 9.04 38.12
N PHE A 993 -4.84 9.43 36.86
CA PHE A 993 -3.54 9.63 36.22
C PHE A 993 -3.31 11.09 35.86
N ALA A 994 -2.76 11.87 36.79
CA ALA A 994 -2.53 13.31 36.59
C ALA A 994 -1.62 13.68 35.39
N SER A 995 -0.90 12.72 34.80
CA SER A 995 -0.15 12.89 33.55
C SER A 995 -1.06 12.94 32.30
N ARG A 996 -2.32 12.53 32.41
CA ARG A 996 -3.35 12.60 31.38
C ARG A 996 -4.17 13.86 31.60
N SER A 997 -3.92 14.88 30.82
CA SER A 997 -4.62 16.15 30.91
C SER A 997 -4.62 16.85 29.57
N ASP A 998 -5.64 17.65 29.31
CA ASP A 998 -5.69 18.56 28.18
C ASP A 998 -6.14 19.95 28.59
N ALA A 999 -5.65 20.97 27.91
CA ALA A 999 -5.83 22.37 28.27
C ALA A 999 -6.22 23.20 27.05
N SER A 1000 -6.98 24.28 27.26
CA SER A 1000 -7.43 25.18 26.19
C SER A 1000 -6.28 25.54 25.24
N ASP A 1001 -6.48 25.39 23.94
CA ASP A 1001 -5.44 25.55 22.91
C ASP A 1001 -4.77 26.92 22.97
N THR A 1002 -5.56 27.95 23.27
CA THR A 1002 -5.08 29.31 23.48
C THR A 1002 -5.64 29.94 24.76
N THR A 1003 -5.17 31.15 25.09
CA THR A 1003 -5.66 31.88 26.25
C THR A 1003 -6.99 32.56 25.95
N PHE A 1004 -7.91 32.56 26.92
CA PHE A 1004 -9.12 33.38 26.91
C PHE A 1004 -9.02 34.53 27.92
N THR A 1005 -9.91 35.50 27.81
CA THR A 1005 -9.92 36.71 28.63
C THR A 1005 -11.04 36.67 29.67
N ILE A 1006 -10.71 37.02 30.91
CA ILE A 1006 -11.68 37.24 31.99
C ILE A 1006 -11.66 38.72 32.34
N VAL A 1007 -12.80 39.39 32.16
CA VAL A 1007 -12.94 40.84 32.40
C VAL A 1007 -14.04 41.16 33.39
N SER A 1008 -13.97 42.35 33.98
CA SER A 1008 -15.02 42.84 34.87
C SER A 1008 -16.29 43.22 34.09
N PRO A 1009 -17.49 43.04 34.67
CA PRO A 1009 -18.74 43.53 34.09
C PRO A 1009 -18.75 45.05 33.81
N ALA A 1010 -17.88 45.82 34.48
CA ALA A 1010 -17.75 47.27 34.31
C ALA A 1010 -16.87 47.70 33.12
N ALA A 1011 -16.05 46.80 32.56
CA ALA A 1011 -15.13 47.10 31.45
C ALA A 1011 -15.81 47.07 30.06
N VAL A 1012 -17.02 46.52 29.95
CA VAL A 1012 -17.75 46.40 28.68
C VAL A 1012 -18.81 47.52 28.56
N ALA A 1013 -18.36 48.77 28.58
CA ALA A 1013 -19.15 49.92 28.14
C ALA A 1013 -18.66 50.40 26.77
N ALA A 1014 -19.41 49.99 25.73
CA ALA A 1014 -19.47 50.44 24.34
C ALA A 1014 -18.30 50.12 23.38
N PRO A 1015 -18.62 49.37 22.31
CA PRO A 1015 -18.67 50.00 20.98
C PRO A 1015 -20.11 49.97 20.41
N THR A 1016 -20.46 51.02 19.67
CA THR A 1016 -21.77 51.18 19.01
C THR A 1016 -22.09 49.98 18.09
N PRO A 1017 -23.23 49.29 18.26
CA PRO A 1017 -23.64 48.22 17.36
C PRO A 1017 -23.95 48.77 15.96
N PRO A 1018 -23.71 48.00 14.88
CA PRO A 1018 -24.08 48.41 13.54
C PRO A 1018 -25.59 48.65 13.48
N ARG A 1019 -26.01 49.72 12.78
CA ARG A 1019 -27.43 50.08 12.66
C ARG A 1019 -28.21 48.86 12.13
N PRO A 1020 -29.31 48.44 12.80
CA PRO A 1020 -30.16 47.35 12.31
C PRO A 1020 -30.62 47.65 10.88
N ARG A 1021 -30.78 46.64 10.03
CA ARG A 1021 -31.27 46.76 8.65
C ARG A 1021 -32.69 46.19 8.56
N LEU A 1022 -33.45 46.58 7.54
CA LEU A 1022 -34.79 46.04 7.35
C LEU A 1022 -34.73 44.53 7.07
N ALA A 1023 -35.21 43.72 8.00
CA ALA A 1023 -35.16 42.26 7.90
C ALA A 1023 -36.42 41.59 8.45
N LEU A 1024 -36.75 40.42 7.91
CA LEU A 1024 -37.77 39.52 8.42
C LEU A 1024 -37.04 38.23 8.81
N ALA A 1025 -36.81 38.04 10.10
CA ALA A 1025 -35.88 37.05 10.65
C ALA A 1025 -36.51 35.67 10.87
N GLY A 1026 -37.83 35.57 10.81
CA GLY A 1026 -38.56 34.30 10.90
C GLY A 1026 -39.96 34.48 11.46
N ALA A 1027 -40.76 33.43 11.38
CA ALA A 1027 -42.09 33.39 11.98
C ALA A 1027 -42.34 32.03 12.63
N TRP A 1028 -42.93 32.02 13.83
CA TRP A 1028 -43.22 30.81 14.58
C TRP A 1028 -44.57 30.88 15.31
N PRO A 1029 -45.21 29.72 15.55
CA PRO A 1029 -44.90 28.43 14.93
C PRO A 1029 -45.11 28.46 13.40
N ASN A 1030 -44.35 27.68 12.63
CA ASN A 1030 -44.52 27.53 11.18
C ASN A 1030 -44.26 26.05 10.81
N PRO A 1031 -45.30 25.23 10.56
CA PRO A 1031 -46.68 25.64 10.28
C PRO A 1031 -47.44 26.20 11.48
N ALA A 1032 -48.18 27.30 11.28
CA ALA A 1032 -49.02 27.93 12.29
C ALA A 1032 -50.44 27.32 12.30
N ARG A 1033 -51.07 27.22 13.48
CA ARG A 1033 -52.48 26.81 13.59
C ARG A 1033 -53.42 27.99 13.82
N ARG A 1034 -53.17 28.78 14.86
CA ARG A 1034 -54.03 29.91 15.28
C ARG A 1034 -53.30 31.21 15.56
N GLN A 1035 -52.00 31.12 15.82
CA GLN A 1035 -51.15 32.26 16.17
C GLN A 1035 -49.87 32.23 15.34
N LEU A 1036 -49.40 33.42 14.96
CA LEU A 1036 -48.16 33.60 14.22
C LEU A 1036 -47.44 34.82 14.77
N THR A 1037 -46.30 34.56 15.41
CA THR A 1037 -45.36 35.59 15.89
C THR A 1037 -44.24 35.73 14.88
N VAL A 1038 -43.90 36.98 14.54
CA VAL A 1038 -42.91 37.31 13.52
C VAL A 1038 -41.77 38.10 14.15
N ALA A 1039 -40.54 37.63 13.98
CA ALA A 1039 -39.35 38.43 14.26
C ALA A 1039 -39.02 39.34 13.07
N ILE A 1040 -38.93 40.64 13.33
CA ILE A 1040 -38.57 41.67 12.35
C ILE A 1040 -37.41 42.51 12.88
N SER A 1041 -36.62 43.09 11.98
CA SER A 1041 -35.64 44.13 12.32
C SER A 1041 -35.96 45.39 11.56
N LEU A 1042 -36.00 46.52 12.27
CA LEU A 1042 -36.28 47.85 11.72
C LEU A 1042 -35.04 48.74 11.86
N PRO A 1043 -34.65 49.44 10.79
CA PRO A 1043 -33.48 50.32 10.85
C PRO A 1043 -33.72 51.60 11.65
N ASP A 1044 -34.97 52.05 11.75
CA ASP A 1044 -35.41 53.23 12.50
C ASP A 1044 -36.92 53.19 12.77
N GLY A 1045 -37.46 54.23 13.41
CA GLY A 1045 -38.89 54.37 13.70
C GLY A 1045 -39.76 54.94 12.57
N ALA A 1046 -39.28 54.94 11.32
CA ALA A 1046 -40.11 55.39 10.20
C ALA A 1046 -41.28 54.43 9.93
N PRO A 1047 -42.39 54.89 9.33
CA PRO A 1047 -43.56 54.05 9.07
C PRO A 1047 -43.21 52.76 8.32
N ALA A 1048 -43.53 51.62 8.93
CA ALA A 1048 -43.33 50.29 8.39
C ALA A 1048 -44.58 49.43 8.63
N THR A 1049 -44.89 48.53 7.71
CA THR A 1049 -46.09 47.67 7.77
C THR A 1049 -45.72 46.21 7.58
N LEU A 1050 -46.25 45.35 8.45
CA LEU A 1050 -46.14 43.90 8.35
C LEU A 1050 -47.50 43.33 7.94
N GLU A 1051 -47.57 42.52 6.89
CA GLU A 1051 -48.81 42.04 6.28
C GLU A 1051 -48.73 40.54 5.95
N LEU A 1052 -49.85 39.83 6.11
CA LEU A 1052 -50.04 38.46 5.64
C LEU A 1052 -50.95 38.47 4.41
N LEU A 1053 -50.51 37.84 3.34
CA LEU A 1053 -51.15 37.85 2.02
C LEU A 1053 -51.47 36.41 1.60
N ASP A 1054 -52.59 36.20 0.91
CA ASP A 1054 -52.80 34.96 0.16
C ASP A 1054 -51.91 34.92 -1.10
N LEU A 1055 -51.84 33.78 -1.78
CA LEU A 1055 -51.03 33.61 -3.00
C LEU A 1055 -51.53 34.47 -4.18
N ALA A 1056 -52.76 35.00 -4.12
CA ALA A 1056 -53.29 35.97 -5.08
C ALA A 1056 -52.91 37.42 -4.72
N GLY A 1057 -52.13 37.63 -3.66
CA GLY A 1057 -51.67 38.94 -3.20
C GLY A 1057 -52.71 39.74 -2.40
N ARG A 1058 -53.84 39.13 -2.01
CA ARG A 1058 -54.86 39.80 -1.18
C ARG A 1058 -54.43 39.80 0.28
N ARG A 1059 -54.49 40.96 0.94
CA ARG A 1059 -54.14 41.12 2.35
C ARG A 1059 -55.19 40.49 3.26
N LEU A 1060 -54.76 39.53 4.06
CA LEU A 1060 -55.59 38.82 5.04
C LEU A 1060 -55.46 39.43 6.44
N ALA A 1061 -54.26 39.89 6.81
CA ALA A 1061 -53.99 40.59 8.06
C ALA A 1061 -52.82 41.56 7.89
N GLY A 1062 -52.70 42.56 8.75
CA GLY A 1062 -51.49 43.36 8.81
C GLY A 1062 -51.50 44.41 9.90
N ARG A 1063 -50.31 44.83 10.33
CA ARG A 1063 -50.08 45.71 11.47
C ARG A 1063 -49.01 46.75 11.12
N SER A 1064 -49.21 47.99 11.58
CA SER A 1064 -48.15 49.01 11.54
C SER A 1064 -47.12 48.71 12.62
N VAL A 1065 -45.85 48.63 12.23
CA VAL A 1065 -44.72 48.27 13.09
C VAL A 1065 -43.67 49.38 13.16
N GLY A 1066 -43.80 50.45 12.38
CA GLY A 1066 -42.85 51.57 12.39
C GLY A 1066 -42.72 52.27 13.76
N GLY A 1067 -43.79 52.31 14.55
CA GLY A 1067 -43.78 52.90 15.90
C GLY A 1067 -42.96 52.12 16.94
N LEU A 1068 -42.44 50.94 16.60
CA LEU A 1068 -41.59 50.13 17.50
C LEU A 1068 -40.15 50.68 17.61
N GLY A 1069 -39.75 51.58 16.70
CA GLY A 1069 -38.40 52.16 16.71
C GLY A 1069 -37.32 51.25 16.10
N ALA A 1070 -36.09 51.76 16.01
CA ALA A 1070 -34.94 51.00 15.52
C ALA A 1070 -34.69 49.78 16.41
N GLY A 1071 -34.45 48.61 15.83
CA GLY A 1071 -34.13 47.39 16.57
C GLY A 1071 -34.84 46.14 16.06
N THR A 1072 -34.56 45.02 16.71
CA THR A 1072 -35.23 43.74 16.44
C THR A 1072 -36.44 43.61 17.35
N HIS A 1073 -37.59 43.28 16.78
CA HIS A 1073 -38.88 43.21 17.44
C HIS A 1073 -39.58 41.89 17.15
N GLN A 1074 -40.35 41.40 18.11
CA GLN A 1074 -41.26 40.28 17.91
C GLN A 1074 -42.71 40.79 17.90
N VAL A 1075 -43.43 40.50 16.82
CA VAL A 1075 -44.77 41.01 16.61
C VAL A 1075 -45.71 39.86 16.33
N SER A 1076 -46.70 39.68 17.20
CA SER A 1076 -47.82 38.79 16.90
C SER A 1076 -48.74 39.46 15.88
N LEU A 1077 -48.93 38.79 14.73
CA LEU A 1077 -49.72 39.31 13.60
C LEU A 1077 -51.15 38.79 13.58
N LEU A 1078 -51.39 37.61 14.18
CA LEU A 1078 -52.69 36.99 14.33
C LEU A 1078 -52.85 36.49 15.77
N PRO A 1079 -53.47 37.29 16.65
CA PRO A 1079 -53.94 36.75 17.92
C PRO A 1079 -55.25 35.99 17.65
N GLU A 1080 -55.13 34.68 17.39
CA GLU A 1080 -56.24 33.72 17.32
C GLU A 1080 -57.21 33.88 16.12
N ARG A 1081 -56.71 33.66 14.90
CA ARG A 1081 -57.56 33.61 13.70
C ARG A 1081 -57.37 32.29 12.95
N VAL A 1082 -58.47 31.63 12.60
CA VAL A 1082 -58.45 30.42 11.77
C VAL A 1082 -58.35 30.83 10.31
N LEU A 1083 -57.27 30.42 9.64
CA LEU A 1083 -57.10 30.55 8.20
C LEU A 1083 -57.21 29.17 7.54
N PRO A 1084 -57.68 29.07 6.28
CA PRO A 1084 -57.66 27.81 5.53
C PRO A 1084 -56.26 27.20 5.49
N GLN A 1085 -56.15 25.86 5.46
CA GLN A 1085 -54.85 25.22 5.30
C GLN A 1085 -54.20 25.67 3.98
N GLY A 1086 -52.91 26.00 4.02
CA GLY A 1086 -52.21 26.46 2.83
C GLY A 1086 -50.99 27.32 3.12
N VAL A 1087 -50.30 27.71 2.05
CA VAL A 1087 -49.11 28.57 2.10
C VAL A 1087 -49.51 30.02 1.84
N TYR A 1088 -49.02 30.91 2.68
CA TYR A 1088 -49.27 32.35 2.65
C TYR A 1088 -47.95 33.11 2.53
N LEU A 1089 -48.01 34.36 2.07
CA LEU A 1089 -46.84 35.24 2.00
C LEU A 1089 -46.89 36.27 3.12
N LEU A 1090 -45.84 36.31 3.93
CA LEU A 1090 -45.63 37.34 4.93
C LEU A 1090 -44.74 38.43 4.33
N ARG A 1091 -45.13 39.70 4.43
CA ARG A 1091 -44.41 40.84 3.84
C ARG A 1091 -44.22 41.96 4.84
N LEU A 1092 -42.97 42.38 5.04
CA LEU A 1092 -42.58 43.60 5.75
C LEU A 1092 -42.21 44.69 4.73
N ALA A 1093 -42.89 45.83 4.76
CA ALA A 1093 -42.69 46.94 3.83
C ALA A 1093 -42.37 48.26 4.56
N ARG A 1094 -41.32 48.96 4.12
CA ARG A 1094 -40.91 50.29 4.61
C ARG A 1094 -40.26 51.09 3.49
N ALA A 1095 -40.72 52.33 3.26
CA ALA A 1095 -40.09 53.31 2.34
C ALA A 1095 -39.71 52.76 0.94
N GLY A 1096 -40.54 51.90 0.35
CA GLY A 1096 -40.30 51.28 -0.97
C GLY A 1096 -39.49 49.97 -0.94
N GLU A 1097 -38.94 49.60 0.22
CA GLU A 1097 -38.23 48.33 0.42
C GLU A 1097 -39.15 47.27 1.04
N THR A 1098 -39.13 46.06 0.49
CA THR A 1098 -39.91 44.92 0.98
C THR A 1098 -39.04 43.72 1.31
N ARG A 1099 -39.40 43.00 2.37
CA ARG A 1099 -38.91 41.66 2.68
C ARG A 1099 -40.08 40.72 2.83
N SER A 1100 -39.96 39.50 2.30
CA SER A 1100 -41.04 38.53 2.37
C SER A 1100 -40.54 37.11 2.60
N CYS A 1101 -41.33 36.31 3.29
CA CYS A 1101 -41.12 34.87 3.43
C CYS A 1101 -42.45 34.12 3.31
N LYS A 1102 -42.37 32.79 3.13
CA LYS A 1102 -43.54 31.92 3.10
C LYS A 1102 -43.82 31.38 4.50
N VAL A 1103 -45.09 31.30 4.85
CA VAL A 1103 -45.57 30.65 6.09
C VAL A 1103 -46.71 29.70 5.75
N ALA A 1104 -46.76 28.54 6.39
CA ALA A 1104 -47.82 27.56 6.20
C ALA A 1104 -48.81 27.62 7.37
N PHE A 1105 -50.10 27.46 7.07
CA PHE A 1105 -51.12 27.21 8.09
C PHE A 1105 -51.69 25.80 7.94
N VAL A 1106 -51.87 25.13 9.07
CA VAL A 1106 -52.48 23.79 9.19
C VAL A 1106 -53.60 23.86 10.24
N GLN A 1107 -54.61 22.99 10.16
CA GLN A 1107 -55.73 22.99 11.12
C GLN A 1107 -55.34 22.45 12.50
#